data_AF-U2YB55-F1
#
_entry.id   AF-U2YB55-F1
#
_cell.length_a   1.000
_cell.length_b   1.000
_cell.length_c   1.000
_cell.angle_alpha   90.00
_cell.angle_beta   90.00
_cell.angle_gamma   90.00
#
_symmetry.space_group_name_H-M   'P 1'
#
loop_
_entity.id
_entity.type
_entity.pdbx_description
1 polymer ?
#
loop_
_entity_poly.entity_id
_entity_poly.type
_entity_poly.pdbx_seq_one_letter_code
_entity_poly.pdbx_strand_id
1 'polypeptide(L)'
;MNEKITSAITKVSLNQATFLNKSFTPSYINFLFGKNGCGKSTVAKVLKDKTDMVWDTGHSSNDYLMLVYNEDFINKNIASYSGMPGVFTISEQNAQIQKDIEDATAELGIAQTTLKNASESLSKQEILLNKQQDTFQTICWEKTKDFRKSVDVALAGKKTKDGLTKALLSETNPTEFNSDSLIAMCEAAFSNDATIYPELYKADISSIPTSSILSKPIISSSSSEFASFMKSINATDWVRQGHEQFHSEDKCPYCQQKLPSNFEEEIVRCFDKEYEADLSILRSFKANYGAAINDIWKSFSNNLSNAYPKIKNELDSYAKLLDTFRAKVEINSQRFNDKIAHPNTVVELEDLTPLIIELNDTIDSMNSKIKENNDIVSDRAKKQPQCKAAVISYLAFILSDELAKFRDSRSNLQKEIDTLTKEKTAAHNKVTDLRKTISSLRKKVVNTSAAVEGINTLLADTGFQGFYLREKENTPNVYEVIRTNTGLVAENLSEGERNFIAFLYFHQLVLGSPEADAVVNDKIVVIDDPVSSMDSSTLFVVGALVRDMIAICNPDYTTKEHSKDHIKQIFILTHNAFFHQEVTYNQAQHYRFVSFFEIVKYDNNSDVILCTQKNRETPSLMENRNPIQNSYAALWDTYKEVSYPNTLVNVIRQILDYYFLQLCGYSGMDIKDIILKQHRDDFIKKLPDGTEDCSDLHLAASLLQYLCTSNDRISDGLNFIHASVDTDSCRRIFENIFRHIGQGQHFDMMMNR
;
A
#
# COMPACT_ATOMS: atom_id res chain seq x y z
N MET A 1 46.95 -35.78 42.25
CA MET A 1 46.12 -36.26 41.13
C MET A 1 45.92 -35.08 40.18
N ASN A 2 46.37 -35.19 38.93
CA ASN A 2 46.06 -34.19 37.90
C ASN A 2 44.70 -34.56 37.32
N GLU A 3 43.61 -34.07 37.90
CA GLU A 3 42.27 -34.30 37.35
C GLU A 3 42.00 -33.42 36.12
N LYS A 4 41.05 -33.86 35.27
CA LYS A 4 40.57 -33.06 34.14
C LYS A 4 39.76 -31.88 34.65
N ILE A 5 39.96 -30.72 34.04
CA ILE A 5 39.27 -29.46 34.33
C ILE A 5 38.13 -29.31 33.33
N THR A 6 36.91 -29.16 33.86
CA THR A 6 35.71 -28.86 33.08
C THR A 6 35.66 -27.37 32.73
N SER A 7 34.89 -27.02 31.70
CA SER A 7 34.59 -25.63 31.34
C SER A 7 33.08 -25.36 31.52
N ALA A 8 32.50 -24.49 30.70
CA ALA A 8 31.10 -24.06 30.73
C ALA A 8 30.10 -25.23 30.87
N ILE A 9 30.21 -26.25 30.02
CA ILE A 9 29.45 -27.49 30.16
C ILE A 9 30.30 -28.47 30.95
N THR A 10 29.76 -28.96 32.07
CA THR A 10 30.43 -29.90 32.99
C THR A 10 29.95 -31.34 32.79
N LYS A 11 28.76 -31.56 32.23
CA LYS A 11 28.25 -32.89 31.88
C LYS A 11 27.26 -32.82 30.73
N VAL A 12 27.33 -33.78 29.81
CA VAL A 12 26.36 -33.97 28.73
C VAL A 12 25.68 -35.31 28.92
N SER A 13 24.35 -35.33 28.94
CA SER A 13 23.54 -36.56 29.03
C SER A 13 22.87 -36.84 27.69
N LEU A 14 22.81 -38.12 27.31
CA LEU A 14 22.39 -38.58 25.99
C LEU A 14 21.30 -39.65 26.15
N ASN A 15 20.06 -39.29 25.78
CA ASN A 15 18.85 -40.10 25.91
C ASN A 15 18.02 -40.18 24.63
N GLN A 16 18.62 -39.87 23.48
CA GLN A 16 17.92 -39.79 22.20
C GLN A 16 18.60 -40.65 21.13
N ALA A 17 17.81 -41.04 20.12
CA ALA A 17 18.20 -41.96 19.04
C ALA A 17 18.77 -43.28 19.58
N THR A 18 20.06 -43.53 19.39
CA THR A 18 20.73 -44.79 19.80
C THR A 18 21.35 -44.71 21.20
N PHE A 19 21.29 -43.56 21.90
CA PHE A 19 21.82 -43.43 23.26
C PHE A 19 20.74 -43.73 24.32
N LEU A 20 21.08 -44.58 25.28
CA LEU A 20 20.20 -44.96 26.41
C LEU A 20 20.88 -44.63 27.74
N ASN A 21 20.46 -43.55 28.42
CA ASN A 21 20.97 -43.12 29.73
C ASN A 21 22.50 -43.04 29.78
N LYS A 22 23.11 -42.53 28.71
CA LYS A 22 24.56 -42.33 28.63
C LYS A 22 24.92 -40.90 29.01
N SER A 23 26.12 -40.68 29.51
CA SER A 23 26.62 -39.34 29.78
C SER A 23 28.15 -39.31 29.75
N PHE A 24 28.72 -38.16 29.40
CA PHE A 24 30.15 -37.93 29.46
C PHE A 24 30.46 -36.56 30.07
N THR A 25 31.68 -36.42 30.59
CA THR A 25 32.19 -35.20 31.24
C THR A 25 33.20 -34.53 30.33
N PRO A 26 32.86 -33.42 29.66
CA PRO A 26 33.78 -32.72 28.78
C PRO A 26 34.76 -31.80 29.54
N SER A 27 35.89 -31.50 28.92
CA SER A 27 36.85 -30.46 29.32
C SER A 27 36.73 -29.22 28.43
N TYR A 28 37.75 -28.36 28.37
CA TYR A 28 37.77 -27.19 27.47
C TYR A 28 37.77 -27.60 25.99
N ILE A 29 38.66 -28.52 25.62
CA ILE A 29 38.82 -29.02 24.25
C ILE A 29 38.43 -30.50 24.22
N ASN A 30 37.46 -30.84 23.37
CA ASN A 30 36.87 -32.18 23.32
C ASN A 30 36.92 -32.72 21.90
N PHE A 31 37.69 -33.79 21.71
CA PHE A 31 37.74 -34.52 20.44
C PHE A 31 36.88 -35.77 20.55
N LEU A 32 35.87 -35.91 19.69
CA LEU A 32 35.00 -37.07 19.65
C LEU A 32 35.14 -37.76 18.29
N PHE A 33 35.72 -38.96 18.30
CA PHE A 33 35.87 -39.76 17.10
C PHE A 33 34.85 -40.89 17.05
N GLY A 34 34.23 -41.13 15.91
CA GLY A 34 33.32 -42.27 15.76
C GLY A 34 32.99 -42.58 14.31
N LYS A 35 32.79 -43.87 14.00
CA LYS A 35 32.40 -44.32 12.66
C LYS A 35 31.05 -43.71 12.22
N ASN A 36 30.78 -43.76 10.93
CA ASN A 36 29.49 -43.31 10.39
C ASN A 36 28.34 -44.13 10.98
N GLY A 37 27.26 -43.45 11.37
CA GLY A 37 26.10 -44.08 12.02
C GLY A 37 26.22 -44.37 13.51
N CYS A 38 27.32 -44.00 14.19
CA CYS A 38 27.50 -44.22 15.64
C CYS A 38 26.81 -43.18 16.55
N GLY A 39 26.24 -42.10 16.01
CA GLY A 39 25.50 -41.09 16.79
C GLY A 39 26.20 -39.73 16.99
N LYS A 40 27.26 -39.42 16.23
CA LYS A 40 27.97 -38.11 16.28
C LYS A 40 27.02 -36.92 16.15
N SER A 41 26.24 -36.88 15.08
CA SER A 41 25.28 -35.79 14.84
C SER A 41 24.18 -35.73 15.88
N THR A 42 23.87 -36.84 16.57
CA THR A 42 22.99 -36.83 17.74
C THR A 42 23.63 -36.11 18.91
N VAL A 43 24.92 -36.33 19.17
CA VAL A 43 25.68 -35.58 20.21
C VAL A 43 25.75 -34.10 19.84
N ALA A 44 26.09 -33.77 18.58
CA ALA A 44 26.12 -32.38 18.11
C ALA A 44 24.74 -31.70 18.23
N LYS A 45 23.65 -32.44 17.99
CA LYS A 45 22.27 -31.96 18.19
C LYS A 45 21.93 -31.72 19.65
N VAL A 46 22.28 -32.63 20.58
CA VAL A 46 22.10 -32.38 22.03
C VAL A 46 22.82 -31.11 22.44
N LEU A 47 24.07 -30.94 21.98
CA LEU A 47 24.85 -29.73 22.21
C LEU A 47 24.10 -28.50 21.69
N LYS A 48 23.75 -28.48 20.40
CA LYS A 48 23.03 -27.40 19.72
C LYS A 48 21.73 -26.99 20.43
N ASP A 49 20.90 -27.97 20.77
CA ASP A 49 19.59 -27.75 21.38
C ASP A 49 19.69 -27.38 22.87
N LYS A 50 20.91 -27.43 23.45
CA LYS A 50 21.18 -27.15 24.86
C LYS A 50 20.36 -28.04 25.81
N THR A 51 20.07 -29.27 25.38
CA THR A 51 19.23 -30.23 26.10
C THR A 51 20.08 -31.14 27.00
N ASP A 52 19.53 -31.52 28.16
CA ASP A 52 20.10 -32.55 29.05
C ASP A 52 21.60 -32.40 29.42
N MET A 53 22.03 -31.16 29.66
CA MET A 53 23.40 -30.82 30.02
C MET A 53 23.49 -30.04 31.34
N VAL A 54 24.60 -30.23 32.05
CA VAL A 54 24.90 -29.55 33.32
C VAL A 54 25.92 -28.46 33.02
N TRP A 55 25.60 -27.25 33.47
CA TRP A 55 26.45 -26.06 33.34
C TRP A 55 27.30 -25.89 34.60
N ASP A 56 28.42 -25.16 34.49
CA ASP A 56 29.22 -24.79 35.64
C ASP A 56 28.43 -23.92 36.64
N THR A 57 28.86 -23.92 37.89
CA THR A 57 28.16 -23.26 38.99
C THR A 57 28.00 -21.76 38.69
N GLY A 58 26.76 -21.26 38.73
CA GLY A 58 26.46 -19.84 38.49
C GLY A 58 26.32 -19.45 37.02
N HIS A 59 26.50 -20.39 36.09
CA HIS A 59 26.30 -20.17 34.66
C HIS A 59 25.11 -21.00 34.13
N SER A 60 24.58 -20.55 33.00
CA SER A 60 23.44 -21.12 32.30
C SER A 60 23.69 -21.11 30.80
N SER A 61 22.76 -21.70 30.06
CA SER A 61 22.84 -21.73 28.61
C SER A 61 22.74 -20.34 27.95
N ASN A 62 22.24 -19.31 28.66
CA ASN A 62 22.09 -17.95 28.13
C ASN A 62 23.40 -17.14 28.19
N ASP A 63 24.36 -17.57 29.02
CA ASP A 63 25.63 -16.86 29.20
C ASP A 63 26.60 -17.11 28.04
N TYR A 64 26.30 -18.10 27.19
CA TYR A 64 27.15 -18.51 26.07
C TYR A 64 26.42 -18.54 24.74
N LEU A 65 27.06 -17.96 23.72
CA LEU A 65 26.67 -18.11 22.33
C LEU A 65 27.11 -19.49 21.82
N MET A 66 26.14 -20.34 21.50
CA MET A 66 26.42 -21.66 20.94
C MET A 66 26.49 -21.60 19.42
N LEU A 67 27.67 -21.90 18.88
CA LEU A 67 27.91 -21.95 17.44
C LEU A 67 28.15 -23.40 17.02
N VAL A 68 27.26 -23.91 16.18
CA VAL A 68 27.31 -25.31 15.73
C VAL A 68 27.45 -25.36 14.22
N TYR A 69 28.57 -25.91 13.75
CA TYR A 69 28.75 -26.27 12.34
C TYR A 69 28.24 -27.70 12.13
N ASN A 70 27.20 -27.85 11.31
CA ASN A 70 26.63 -29.12 10.89
C ASN A 70 25.90 -28.94 9.54
N GLU A 71 25.28 -30.01 9.01
CA GLU A 71 24.53 -29.95 7.75
C GLU A 71 23.41 -28.88 7.76
N ASP A 72 22.72 -28.70 8.88
CA ASP A 72 21.70 -27.64 9.01
C ASP A 72 22.31 -26.25 8.84
N PHE A 73 23.49 -26.00 9.43
CA PHE A 73 24.18 -24.72 9.33
C PHE A 73 24.53 -24.39 7.88
N ILE A 74 25.04 -25.38 7.14
CA ILE A 74 25.39 -25.25 5.72
C ILE A 74 24.15 -24.89 4.91
N ASN A 75 23.07 -25.65 5.07
CA ASN A 75 21.82 -25.45 4.31
C ASN A 75 21.14 -24.10 4.63
N LYS A 76 21.22 -23.64 5.88
CA LYS A 76 20.64 -22.37 6.30
C LYS A 76 21.42 -21.16 5.82
N ASN A 77 22.75 -21.25 5.84
CA ASN A 77 23.60 -20.07 5.61
C ASN A 77 24.14 -19.96 4.19
N ILE A 78 24.17 -21.05 3.41
CA ILE A 78 24.59 -21.04 2.01
C ILE A 78 23.42 -21.53 1.15
N ALA A 79 22.55 -20.59 0.76
CA ALA A 79 21.39 -20.89 -0.07
C ALA A 79 21.59 -20.39 -1.51
N SER A 80 21.32 -21.24 -2.49
CA SER A 80 21.37 -20.88 -3.91
C SER A 80 20.39 -19.74 -4.21
N TYR A 81 20.83 -18.73 -4.95
CA TYR A 81 20.01 -17.58 -5.31
C TYR A 81 19.24 -17.84 -6.61
N SER A 82 17.91 -17.92 -6.55
CA SER A 82 17.01 -18.11 -7.70
C SER A 82 17.41 -19.29 -8.64
N GLY A 83 18.03 -20.33 -8.10
CA GLY A 83 18.54 -21.47 -8.88
C GLY A 83 19.70 -21.15 -9.84
N MET A 84 20.30 -19.95 -9.73
CA MET A 84 21.45 -19.57 -10.56
C MET A 84 22.70 -20.32 -10.09
N PRO A 85 23.39 -21.04 -10.99
CA PRO A 85 24.59 -21.75 -10.60
C PRO A 85 25.72 -20.80 -10.18
N GLY A 86 26.43 -21.15 -9.10
CA GLY A 86 27.53 -20.35 -8.57
C GLY A 86 27.14 -19.06 -7.85
N VAL A 87 25.83 -18.77 -7.72
CA VAL A 87 25.30 -17.56 -7.06
C VAL A 87 24.53 -17.96 -5.80
N PHE A 88 24.87 -17.34 -4.66
CA PHE A 88 24.32 -17.72 -3.37
C PHE A 88 24.16 -16.53 -2.43
N THR A 89 23.30 -16.71 -1.43
CA THR A 89 23.19 -15.80 -0.29
C THR A 89 23.99 -16.37 0.87
N ILE A 90 24.57 -15.47 1.67
CA ILE A 90 25.28 -15.81 2.90
C ILE A 90 24.43 -15.26 4.06
N SER A 91 24.23 -16.08 5.10
CA SER A 91 23.34 -15.87 6.27
C SER A 91 21.91 -16.41 6.09
N GLU A 92 21.44 -17.13 7.12
CA GLU A 92 20.05 -17.60 7.24
C GLU A 92 19.01 -16.48 7.09
N GLN A 93 19.30 -15.30 7.64
CA GLN A 93 18.39 -14.16 7.57
C GLN A 93 18.24 -13.65 6.13
N ASN A 94 19.35 -13.56 5.38
CA ASN A 94 19.34 -13.12 3.99
C ASN A 94 18.66 -14.16 3.08
N ALA A 95 18.90 -15.45 3.32
CA ALA A 95 18.22 -16.53 2.61
C ALA A 95 16.69 -16.47 2.80
N GLN A 96 16.21 -16.26 4.03
CA GLN A 96 14.78 -16.14 4.31
C GLN A 96 14.18 -14.87 3.69
N ILE A 97 14.84 -13.71 3.82
CA ILE A 97 14.39 -12.46 3.22
C ILE A 97 14.30 -12.59 1.70
N GLN A 98 15.26 -13.27 1.06
CA GLN A 98 15.23 -13.49 -0.37
C GLN A 98 14.05 -14.36 -0.78
N LYS A 99 13.78 -15.45 -0.04
CA LYS A 99 12.62 -16.30 -0.28
C LYS A 99 11.31 -15.51 -0.16
N ASP A 100 11.16 -14.69 0.89
CA ASP A 100 9.99 -13.84 1.09
C ASP A 100 9.81 -12.82 -0.07
N ILE A 101 10.92 -12.30 -0.61
CA ILE A 101 10.91 -11.43 -1.79
C ILE A 101 10.45 -12.19 -3.04
N GLU A 102 10.95 -13.40 -3.27
CA GLU A 102 10.57 -14.25 -4.40
C GLU A 102 9.08 -14.60 -4.36
N ASP A 103 8.59 -15.04 -3.21
CA ASP A 103 7.18 -15.37 -2.98
C ASP A 103 6.28 -14.13 -3.20
N ALA A 104 6.64 -12.98 -2.62
CA ALA A 104 5.89 -11.73 -2.82
C ALA A 104 5.94 -11.24 -4.27
N THR A 105 7.04 -11.48 -5.00
CA THR A 105 7.19 -11.11 -6.41
C THR A 105 6.34 -12.01 -7.31
N ALA A 106 6.27 -13.31 -7.01
CA ALA A 106 5.37 -14.24 -7.70
C ALA A 106 3.90 -13.85 -7.49
N GLU A 107 3.50 -13.54 -6.25
CA GLU A 107 2.17 -13.02 -5.95
C GLU A 107 1.87 -11.70 -6.65
N LEU A 108 2.86 -10.81 -6.77
CA LEU A 108 2.73 -9.54 -7.47
C LEU A 108 2.40 -9.77 -8.95
N GLY A 109 3.07 -10.72 -9.60
CA GLY A 109 2.80 -11.10 -11.00
C GLY A 109 1.37 -11.60 -11.21
N ILE A 110 0.86 -12.43 -10.29
CA ILE A 110 -0.53 -12.90 -10.31
C ILE A 110 -1.49 -11.72 -10.15
N ALA A 111 -1.28 -10.87 -9.14
CA ALA A 111 -2.14 -9.72 -8.86
C ALA A 111 -2.16 -8.69 -10.01
N GLN A 112 -1.03 -8.48 -10.68
CA GLN A 112 -0.95 -7.63 -11.88
C GLN A 112 -1.76 -8.20 -13.04
N THR A 113 -1.73 -9.52 -13.24
CA THR A 113 -2.54 -10.20 -14.26
C THR A 113 -4.02 -10.08 -13.95
N THR A 114 -4.43 -10.28 -12.69
CA THR A 114 -5.81 -10.07 -12.24
C THR A 114 -6.27 -8.62 -12.46
N LEU A 115 -5.44 -7.64 -12.11
CA LEU A 115 -5.75 -6.22 -12.32
C LEU A 115 -5.96 -5.88 -13.80
N LYS A 116 -5.12 -6.43 -14.68
CA LYS A 116 -5.24 -6.27 -16.13
C LYS A 116 -6.57 -6.83 -16.63
N ASN A 117 -6.87 -8.08 -16.29
CA ASN A 117 -8.09 -8.76 -16.72
C ASN A 117 -9.36 -8.05 -16.21
N ALA A 118 -9.38 -7.65 -14.94
CA ALA A 118 -10.50 -6.90 -14.35
C ALA A 118 -10.71 -5.54 -15.05
N SER A 119 -9.61 -4.85 -15.41
CA SER A 119 -9.68 -3.57 -16.12
C SER A 119 -10.21 -3.72 -17.55
N GLU A 120 -9.78 -4.76 -18.27
CA GLU A 120 -10.28 -5.06 -19.62
C GLU A 120 -11.77 -5.45 -19.61
N SER A 121 -12.18 -6.30 -18.66
CA SER A 121 -13.60 -6.68 -18.51
C SER A 121 -14.48 -5.50 -18.13
N LEU A 122 -14.03 -4.64 -17.20
CA LEU A 122 -14.75 -3.42 -16.82
C LEU A 122 -14.96 -2.50 -18.02
N SER A 123 -13.91 -2.23 -18.79
CA SER A 123 -13.99 -1.38 -19.98
C SER A 123 -14.97 -1.92 -21.02
N LYS A 124 -15.02 -3.26 -21.22
CA LYS A 124 -16.00 -3.89 -22.12
C LYS A 124 -17.43 -3.64 -21.67
N GLN A 125 -17.72 -3.76 -20.37
CA GLN A 125 -19.07 -3.54 -19.85
C GLN A 125 -19.48 -2.06 -19.87
N GLU A 126 -18.56 -1.13 -19.61
CA GLU A 126 -18.82 0.31 -19.76
C GLU A 126 -19.15 0.69 -21.22
N ILE A 127 -18.44 0.12 -22.20
CA ILE A 127 -18.75 0.30 -23.62
C ILE A 127 -20.13 -0.27 -23.95
N LEU A 128 -20.47 -1.45 -23.42
CA LEU A 128 -21.78 -2.07 -23.63
C LEU A 128 -22.91 -1.21 -23.07
N LEU A 129 -22.72 -0.62 -21.88
CA LEU A 129 -23.69 0.27 -21.23
C LEU A 129 -23.97 1.51 -22.09
N ASN A 130 -22.92 2.15 -22.61
CA ASN A 130 -23.05 3.29 -23.51
C ASN A 130 -23.81 2.92 -24.79
N LYS A 131 -23.45 1.79 -25.42
CA LYS A 131 -24.14 1.30 -26.63
C LYS A 131 -25.61 0.99 -26.37
N GLN A 132 -25.93 0.42 -25.21
CA GLN A 132 -27.31 0.15 -24.81
C GLN A 132 -28.10 1.44 -24.64
N GLN A 133 -27.49 2.47 -24.01
CA GLN A 133 -28.11 3.78 -23.85
C GLN A 133 -28.39 4.45 -25.20
N ASP A 134 -27.44 4.43 -26.14
CA ASP A 134 -27.63 4.99 -27.49
C ASP A 134 -28.74 4.28 -28.28
N THR A 135 -28.80 2.95 -28.15
CA THR A 135 -29.84 2.12 -28.78
C THR A 135 -31.21 2.49 -28.22
N PHE A 136 -31.33 2.57 -26.90
CA PHE A 136 -32.56 2.94 -26.22
C PHE A 136 -33.04 4.36 -26.56
N GLN A 137 -32.11 5.32 -26.60
CA GLN A 137 -32.39 6.68 -27.04
C GLN A 137 -32.98 6.73 -28.45
N THR A 138 -32.46 5.89 -29.36
CA THR A 138 -32.98 5.80 -30.73
C THR A 138 -34.37 5.16 -30.77
N ILE A 139 -34.62 4.12 -29.98
CA ILE A 139 -35.96 3.50 -29.86
C ILE A 139 -36.99 4.52 -29.37
N CYS A 140 -36.69 5.23 -28.28
CA CYS A 140 -37.58 6.26 -27.73
C CYS A 140 -37.89 7.34 -28.77
N TRP A 141 -36.87 7.76 -29.52
CA TRP A 141 -37.01 8.80 -30.53
C TRP A 141 -37.90 8.36 -31.70
N GLU A 142 -37.66 7.19 -32.29
CA GLU A 142 -38.40 6.75 -33.48
C GLU A 142 -39.84 6.33 -33.15
N LYS A 143 -40.06 5.57 -32.07
CA LYS A 143 -41.41 5.09 -31.71
C LYS A 143 -42.39 6.20 -31.35
N THR A 144 -41.90 7.38 -30.96
CA THR A 144 -42.73 8.53 -30.56
C THR A 144 -42.82 9.60 -31.63
N LYS A 145 -42.18 9.41 -32.78
CA LYS A 145 -41.99 10.43 -33.82
C LYS A 145 -43.27 11.11 -34.26
N ASP A 146 -44.32 10.34 -34.51
CA ASP A 146 -45.56 10.86 -35.08
C ASP A 146 -46.32 11.72 -34.05
N PHE A 147 -46.48 11.24 -32.81
CA PHE A 147 -47.10 12.02 -31.74
C PHE A 147 -46.28 13.27 -31.39
N ARG A 148 -44.95 13.16 -31.29
CA ARG A 148 -44.07 14.29 -30.95
C ARG A 148 -44.18 15.46 -31.94
N LYS A 149 -44.39 15.18 -33.23
CA LYS A 149 -44.58 16.24 -34.25
C LYS A 149 -45.83 17.07 -33.97
N SER A 150 -46.92 16.42 -33.53
CA SER A 150 -48.19 17.08 -33.24
C SER A 150 -48.18 17.91 -31.94
N VAL A 151 -47.20 17.68 -31.05
CA VAL A 151 -47.06 18.40 -29.77
C VAL A 151 -45.68 19.04 -29.60
N ASP A 152 -44.99 19.38 -30.70
CA ASP A 152 -43.60 19.85 -30.70
C ASP A 152 -43.36 21.07 -29.78
N VAL A 153 -44.36 21.95 -29.67
CA VAL A 153 -44.31 23.15 -28.81
C VAL A 153 -44.29 22.78 -27.32
N ALA A 154 -45.00 21.71 -26.93
CA ALA A 154 -45.01 21.20 -25.56
C ALA A 154 -43.69 20.50 -25.16
N LEU A 155 -42.86 20.11 -26.13
CA LEU A 155 -41.57 19.44 -25.92
C LEU A 155 -40.37 20.39 -25.92
N ALA A 156 -40.59 21.71 -25.89
CA ALA A 156 -39.53 22.70 -25.79
C ALA A 156 -38.58 22.41 -24.60
N GLY A 157 -37.27 22.35 -24.88
CA GLY A 157 -36.23 21.95 -23.92
C GLY A 157 -35.93 20.45 -23.85
N LYS A 158 -36.73 19.60 -24.50
CA LYS A 158 -36.57 18.13 -24.53
C LYS A 158 -36.45 17.56 -25.96
N LYS A 159 -36.05 18.40 -26.92
CA LYS A 159 -35.98 18.08 -28.36
C LYS A 159 -34.69 17.39 -28.81
N THR A 160 -33.97 16.75 -27.89
CA THR A 160 -32.81 15.91 -28.20
C THR A 160 -33.10 14.47 -27.77
N LYS A 161 -32.46 13.50 -28.42
CA LYS A 161 -32.59 12.08 -28.04
C LYS A 161 -32.30 11.88 -26.55
N ASP A 162 -31.22 12.46 -26.05
CA ASP A 162 -30.84 12.42 -24.63
C ASP A 162 -31.86 13.12 -23.72
N GLY A 163 -32.27 14.35 -24.05
CA GLY A 163 -33.20 15.14 -23.24
C GLY A 163 -34.58 14.50 -23.13
N LEU A 164 -35.09 13.93 -24.23
CA LEU A 164 -36.33 13.17 -24.24
C LEU A 164 -36.19 11.91 -23.37
N THR A 165 -35.14 11.13 -23.57
CA THR A 165 -34.92 9.87 -22.85
C THR A 165 -34.78 10.10 -21.35
N LYS A 166 -34.07 11.14 -20.92
CA LYS A 166 -33.98 11.54 -19.50
C LYS A 166 -35.35 11.87 -18.92
N ALA A 167 -36.17 12.64 -19.65
CA ALA A 167 -37.50 13.00 -19.20
C ALA A 167 -38.44 11.78 -19.08
N LEU A 168 -38.35 10.82 -20.03
CA LEU A 168 -39.11 9.57 -19.98
C LEU A 168 -38.67 8.68 -18.81
N LEU A 169 -37.35 8.58 -18.57
CA LEU A 169 -36.82 7.79 -17.46
C LEU A 169 -37.18 8.37 -16.09
N SER A 170 -37.32 9.70 -15.97
CA SER A 170 -37.77 10.38 -14.75
C SER A 170 -39.26 10.25 -14.48
N GLU A 171 -40.05 9.84 -15.48
CA GLU A 171 -41.48 9.59 -15.29
C GLU A 171 -41.69 8.28 -14.51
N THR A 172 -42.44 8.40 -13.43
CA THR A 172 -42.66 7.30 -12.48
C THR A 172 -44.08 6.75 -12.57
N ASN A 173 -45.05 7.57 -13.00
CA ASN A 173 -46.46 7.18 -13.13
C ASN A 173 -46.98 7.54 -14.53
N PRO A 174 -46.63 6.75 -15.56
CA PRO A 174 -47.16 6.95 -16.90
C PRO A 174 -48.67 6.82 -16.92
N THR A 175 -49.35 7.79 -17.54
CA THR A 175 -50.81 7.85 -17.61
C THR A 175 -51.24 7.78 -19.07
N GLU A 176 -52.26 6.97 -19.34
CA GLU A 176 -52.88 6.92 -20.66
C GLU A 176 -53.73 8.17 -20.90
N PHE A 177 -53.61 8.76 -22.08
CA PHE A 177 -54.43 9.88 -22.52
C PHE A 177 -54.99 9.57 -23.89
N ASN A 178 -56.15 10.14 -24.21
CA ASN A 178 -56.61 10.18 -25.59
C ASN A 178 -55.71 11.14 -26.39
N SER A 179 -55.07 10.63 -27.44
CA SER A 179 -54.09 11.38 -28.26
C SER A 179 -54.67 12.69 -28.81
N ASP A 180 -55.86 12.64 -29.42
CA ASP A 180 -56.48 13.80 -30.08
C ASP A 180 -56.86 14.88 -29.06
N SER A 181 -57.37 14.46 -27.91
CA SER A 181 -57.73 15.37 -26.81
C SER A 181 -56.49 16.09 -26.26
N LEU A 182 -55.36 15.39 -26.15
CA LEU A 182 -54.11 15.96 -25.64
C LEU A 182 -53.44 16.90 -26.65
N ILE A 183 -53.53 16.60 -27.96
CA ILE A 183 -53.09 17.50 -29.02
C ILE A 183 -53.90 18.80 -28.99
N ALA A 184 -55.24 18.72 -28.96
CA ALA A 184 -56.12 19.88 -28.90
C ALA A 184 -55.86 20.73 -27.62
N MET A 185 -55.61 20.06 -26.48
CA MET A 185 -55.24 20.75 -25.24
C MET A 185 -53.92 21.53 -25.39
N CYS A 186 -52.92 20.95 -26.07
CA CYS A 186 -51.66 21.63 -26.34
C CYS A 186 -51.84 22.83 -27.28
N GLU A 187 -52.59 22.68 -28.37
CA GLU A 187 -52.88 23.77 -29.30
C GLU A 187 -53.55 24.96 -28.60
N ALA A 188 -54.53 24.69 -27.74
CA ALA A 188 -55.22 25.72 -26.95
C ALA A 188 -54.30 26.41 -25.92
N ALA A 189 -53.42 25.65 -25.26
CA ALA A 189 -52.51 26.17 -24.23
C ALA A 189 -51.35 27.01 -24.79
N PHE A 190 -50.94 26.78 -26.04
CA PHE A 190 -49.78 27.42 -26.67
C PHE A 190 -50.12 28.39 -27.83
N SER A 191 -51.40 28.76 -28.03
CA SER A 191 -51.81 29.81 -28.99
C SER A 191 -51.22 31.19 -28.64
N ASN A 192 -50.77 31.96 -29.64
CA ASN A 192 -50.00 33.20 -29.48
C ASN A 192 -50.82 34.50 -29.32
N ASP A 193 -52.16 34.45 -29.39
CA ASP A 193 -52.94 35.66 -29.73
C ASP A 193 -53.39 36.56 -28.57
N ALA A 194 -53.07 36.25 -27.31
CA ALA A 194 -53.63 36.97 -26.17
C ALA A 194 -52.55 37.56 -25.24
N THR A 195 -52.63 38.88 -25.06
CA THR A 195 -51.79 39.73 -24.19
C THR A 195 -52.68 40.35 -23.09
N ILE A 196 -52.10 40.73 -21.95
CA ILE A 196 -52.83 41.38 -20.85
C ILE A 196 -52.96 42.88 -21.14
N TYR A 197 -54.15 43.45 -20.89
CA TYR A 197 -54.44 44.88 -21.05
C TYR A 197 -54.96 45.49 -19.74
N PRO A 198 -54.63 46.76 -19.41
CA PRO A 198 -55.12 47.42 -18.20
C PRO A 198 -56.61 47.77 -18.30
N GLU A 199 -57.32 47.73 -17.16
CA GLU A 199 -58.72 48.20 -17.06
C GLU A 199 -58.81 49.74 -17.06
N LEU A 200 -59.97 50.25 -17.49
CA LEU A 200 -60.32 51.67 -17.58
C LEU A 200 -60.90 52.21 -16.27
N TYR A 201 -60.70 53.51 -16.00
CA TYR A 201 -61.08 54.18 -14.76
C TYR A 201 -62.43 54.90 -14.86
N LYS A 202 -63.28 54.74 -13.84
CA LYS A 202 -64.56 55.45 -13.70
C LYS A 202 -64.41 56.75 -12.91
N ALA A 203 -65.35 57.68 -13.11
CA ALA A 203 -65.43 58.92 -12.34
C ALA A 203 -66.58 58.88 -11.33
N ASP A 204 -66.38 59.55 -10.18
CA ASP A 204 -67.39 59.65 -9.13
C ASP A 204 -68.20 60.95 -9.25
N ILE A 205 -69.50 60.81 -9.48
CA ILE A 205 -70.46 61.91 -9.64
C ILE A 205 -70.60 62.72 -8.34
N SER A 206 -70.42 62.09 -7.19
CA SER A 206 -70.59 62.74 -5.88
C SER A 206 -69.55 63.83 -5.60
N SER A 207 -68.49 63.88 -6.41
CA SER A 207 -67.42 64.88 -6.32
C SER A 207 -67.82 66.27 -6.85
N ILE A 208 -68.94 66.40 -7.59
CA ILE A 208 -69.39 67.69 -8.14
C ILE A 208 -70.09 68.50 -7.04
N PRO A 209 -69.57 69.67 -6.65
CA PRO A 209 -70.19 70.48 -5.61
C PRO A 209 -71.51 71.10 -6.11
N THR A 210 -72.46 71.32 -5.20
CA THR A 210 -73.72 72.01 -5.45
C THR A 210 -73.82 73.29 -4.61
N SER A 211 -74.49 74.31 -5.12
CA SER A 211 -74.75 75.55 -4.38
C SER A 211 -75.98 76.27 -4.93
N SER A 212 -76.79 76.83 -4.03
CA SER A 212 -77.96 77.65 -4.40
C SER A 212 -77.59 79.08 -4.82
N ILE A 213 -76.31 79.46 -4.73
CA ILE A 213 -75.84 80.84 -5.00
C ILE A 213 -76.11 81.30 -6.44
N LEU A 214 -76.17 80.37 -7.40
CA LEU A 214 -76.48 80.68 -8.79
C LEU A 214 -77.95 81.06 -9.02
N SER A 215 -78.85 80.51 -8.20
CA SER A 215 -80.29 80.77 -8.25
C SER A 215 -80.73 81.96 -7.40
N LYS A 216 -79.83 82.53 -6.59
CA LYS A 216 -80.07 83.73 -5.78
C LYS A 216 -79.68 84.99 -6.57
N PRO A 217 -80.59 85.94 -6.85
CA PRO A 217 -80.21 87.28 -7.31
C PRO A 217 -79.33 87.94 -6.24
N ILE A 218 -78.08 88.28 -6.57
CA ILE A 218 -77.17 88.93 -5.63
C ILE A 218 -77.42 90.42 -5.73
N ILE A 219 -78.17 90.96 -4.76
CA ILE A 219 -78.56 92.36 -4.67
C ILE A 219 -78.21 92.91 -3.29
N SER A 220 -77.98 94.21 -3.22
CA SER A 220 -77.75 94.90 -1.94
C SER A 220 -78.98 94.85 -1.03
N SER A 221 -78.80 94.62 0.26
CA SER A 221 -79.86 94.64 1.27
C SER A 221 -80.17 96.05 1.81
N SER A 222 -79.34 97.05 1.48
CA SER A 222 -79.47 98.43 1.94
C SER A 222 -80.84 99.07 1.67
N SER A 223 -81.37 99.77 2.66
CA SER A 223 -82.68 100.46 2.66
C SER A 223 -82.56 101.98 2.47
N SER A 224 -81.37 102.49 2.16
CA SER A 224 -81.19 103.91 1.85
C SER A 224 -82.08 104.36 0.68
N GLU A 225 -82.41 105.65 0.63
CA GLU A 225 -83.25 106.22 -0.43
C GLU A 225 -82.59 106.04 -1.81
N PHE A 226 -81.26 106.17 -1.87
CA PHE A 226 -80.45 105.90 -3.06
C PHE A 226 -80.41 104.41 -3.45
N ALA A 227 -80.27 103.48 -2.48
CA ALA A 227 -80.35 102.04 -2.75
C ALA A 227 -81.74 101.63 -3.27
N SER A 228 -82.80 102.19 -2.67
CA SER A 228 -84.19 101.96 -3.07
C SER A 228 -84.44 102.47 -4.49
N PHE A 229 -83.91 103.65 -4.82
CA PHE A 229 -83.94 104.18 -6.18
C PHE A 229 -83.22 103.25 -7.16
N MET A 230 -81.96 102.86 -6.88
CA MET A 230 -81.20 101.98 -7.77
C MET A 230 -81.85 100.62 -8.00
N LYS A 231 -82.47 100.05 -6.95
CA LYS A 231 -83.29 98.84 -7.06
C LYS A 231 -84.48 99.05 -7.98
N SER A 232 -85.19 100.18 -7.86
CA SER A 232 -86.39 100.47 -8.65
C SER A 232 -86.11 100.58 -10.16
N ILE A 233 -84.93 101.07 -10.54
CA ILE A 233 -84.53 101.21 -11.95
C ILE A 233 -83.67 100.05 -12.45
N ASN A 234 -83.43 99.03 -11.62
CA ASN A 234 -82.57 97.88 -11.91
C ASN A 234 -81.17 98.29 -12.44
N ALA A 235 -80.63 99.41 -11.95
CA ALA A 235 -79.36 99.98 -12.43
C ALA A 235 -78.19 99.69 -11.48
N THR A 236 -78.38 98.93 -10.40
CA THR A 236 -77.36 98.67 -9.38
C THR A 236 -76.04 98.17 -9.98
N ASP A 237 -76.09 97.23 -10.92
CA ASP A 237 -74.88 96.72 -11.58
C ASP A 237 -74.25 97.73 -12.54
N TRP A 238 -75.06 98.49 -13.28
CA TRP A 238 -74.56 99.55 -14.16
C TRP A 238 -73.90 100.68 -13.35
N VAL A 239 -74.48 101.07 -12.22
CA VAL A 239 -73.92 102.07 -11.32
C VAL A 239 -72.64 101.56 -10.67
N ARG A 240 -72.58 100.29 -10.23
CA ARG A 240 -71.36 99.68 -9.69
C ARG A 240 -70.22 99.71 -10.71
N GLN A 241 -70.46 99.21 -11.92
CA GLN A 241 -69.46 99.17 -12.97
C GLN A 241 -69.02 100.58 -13.38
N GLY A 242 -69.98 101.51 -13.48
CA GLY A 242 -69.68 102.91 -13.76
C GLY A 242 -68.89 103.59 -12.64
N HIS A 243 -69.18 103.27 -11.38
CA HIS A 243 -68.41 103.77 -10.23
C HIS A 243 -67.00 103.19 -10.22
N GLU A 244 -66.84 101.87 -10.24
CA GLU A 244 -65.52 101.20 -10.26
C GLU A 244 -64.61 101.75 -11.38
N GLN A 245 -65.20 102.08 -12.54
CA GLN A 245 -64.43 102.54 -13.69
C GLN A 245 -64.17 104.07 -13.70
N PHE A 246 -65.04 104.89 -13.10
CA PHE A 246 -65.04 106.35 -13.31
C PHE A 246 -65.15 107.20 -12.03
N HIS A 247 -65.01 106.65 -10.82
CA HIS A 247 -65.22 107.38 -9.54
C HIS A 247 -64.20 108.50 -9.21
N SER A 248 -63.24 108.79 -10.06
CA SER A 248 -62.06 109.59 -9.72
C SER A 248 -62.23 111.12 -9.80
N GLU A 249 -63.44 111.67 -10.04
CA GLU A 249 -63.70 113.11 -10.13
C GLU A 249 -64.93 113.57 -9.32
N ASP A 250 -64.93 114.82 -8.83
CA ASP A 250 -66.06 115.47 -8.12
C ASP A 250 -67.30 115.72 -9.01
N LYS A 251 -67.29 115.22 -10.25
CA LYS A 251 -68.34 115.41 -11.25
C LYS A 251 -68.79 114.08 -11.81
N CYS A 252 -70.08 113.97 -12.11
CA CYS A 252 -70.64 112.81 -12.76
C CYS A 252 -70.01 112.66 -14.17
N PRO A 253 -69.40 111.52 -14.51
CA PRO A 253 -68.74 111.32 -15.79
C PRO A 253 -69.71 111.40 -16.99
N TYR A 254 -71.00 111.14 -16.76
CA TYR A 254 -72.02 111.12 -17.80
C TYR A 254 -72.65 112.50 -18.08
N CYS A 255 -73.00 113.26 -17.04
CA CYS A 255 -73.70 114.55 -17.20
C CYS A 255 -72.87 115.77 -16.79
N GLN A 256 -71.66 115.57 -16.27
CA GLN A 256 -70.70 116.60 -15.86
C GLN A 256 -71.18 117.52 -14.72
N GLN A 257 -72.30 117.21 -14.08
CA GLN A 257 -72.77 117.90 -12.88
C GLN A 257 -71.94 117.51 -11.67
N LYS A 258 -71.75 118.44 -10.73
CA LYS A 258 -71.01 118.18 -9.48
C LYS A 258 -71.78 117.17 -8.62
N LEU A 259 -71.10 116.12 -8.16
CA LEU A 259 -71.71 115.09 -7.33
C LEU A 259 -71.96 115.63 -5.91
N PRO A 260 -73.02 115.15 -5.22
CA PRO A 260 -73.24 115.45 -3.81
C PRO A 260 -72.02 115.06 -2.96
N SER A 261 -71.73 115.82 -1.91
CA SER A 261 -70.56 115.56 -1.05
C SER A 261 -70.62 114.22 -0.31
N ASN A 262 -71.81 113.63 -0.15
CA ASN A 262 -72.02 112.31 0.45
C ASN A 262 -72.16 111.17 -0.59
N PHE A 263 -71.89 111.41 -1.87
CA PHE A 263 -72.13 110.42 -2.94
C PHE A 263 -71.34 109.11 -2.75
N GLU A 264 -70.07 109.18 -2.36
CA GLU A 264 -69.25 107.99 -2.08
C GLU A 264 -69.78 107.20 -0.88
N GLU A 265 -70.25 107.88 0.17
CA GLU A 265 -70.87 107.22 1.32
C GLU A 265 -72.20 106.57 0.95
N GLU A 266 -73.00 107.20 0.08
CA GLU A 266 -74.25 106.65 -0.46
C GLU A 266 -74.00 105.43 -1.35
N ILE A 267 -72.95 105.43 -2.18
CA ILE A 267 -72.55 104.28 -3.01
C ILE A 267 -72.05 103.13 -2.13
N VAL A 268 -71.17 103.37 -1.16
CA VAL A 268 -70.68 102.31 -0.26
C VAL A 268 -71.83 101.73 0.56
N ARG A 269 -72.77 102.57 1.02
CA ARG A 269 -74.00 102.09 1.68
C ARG A 269 -74.87 101.25 0.75
N CYS A 270 -74.73 101.37 -0.56
CA CYS A 270 -75.45 100.56 -1.53
C CYS A 270 -74.80 99.22 -1.84
N PHE A 271 -73.60 98.90 -1.35
CA PHE A 271 -72.99 97.58 -1.48
C PHE A 271 -72.54 97.09 -0.09
N ASP A 272 -73.48 96.46 0.63
CA ASP A 272 -73.26 96.02 2.02
C ASP A 272 -72.43 94.72 2.13
N LYS A 273 -72.15 94.29 3.37
CA LYS A 273 -71.39 93.07 3.67
C LYS A 273 -72.03 91.79 3.13
N GLU A 274 -73.35 91.75 2.92
CA GLU A 274 -74.05 90.56 2.44
C GLU A 274 -73.79 90.35 0.94
N TYR A 275 -73.80 91.45 0.17
CA TYR A 275 -73.46 91.44 -1.25
C TYR A 275 -72.04 90.88 -1.53
N GLU A 276 -71.03 91.37 -0.79
CA GLU A 276 -69.65 90.88 -0.91
C GLU A 276 -69.48 89.42 -0.45
N ALA A 277 -70.20 89.01 0.59
CA ALA A 277 -70.19 87.62 1.05
C ALA A 277 -70.75 86.66 -0.01
N ASP A 278 -71.87 87.02 -0.64
CA ASP A 278 -72.48 86.24 -1.72
C ASP A 278 -71.55 86.13 -2.96
N LEU A 279 -70.87 87.22 -3.33
CA LEU A 279 -69.87 87.20 -4.41
C LEU A 279 -68.67 86.31 -4.08
N SER A 280 -68.20 86.31 -2.83
CA SER A 280 -67.13 85.42 -2.38
C SER A 280 -67.55 83.93 -2.42
N ILE A 281 -68.79 83.63 -2.03
CA ILE A 281 -69.37 82.28 -2.14
C ILE A 281 -69.44 81.85 -3.60
N LEU A 282 -69.90 82.73 -4.50
CA LEU A 282 -69.98 82.47 -5.94
C LEU A 282 -68.60 82.16 -6.55
N ARG A 283 -67.58 82.96 -6.22
CA ARG A 283 -66.19 82.74 -6.70
C ARG A 283 -65.62 81.42 -6.19
N SER A 284 -65.84 81.10 -4.91
CA SER A 284 -65.39 79.85 -4.30
C SER A 284 -66.09 78.64 -4.93
N PHE A 285 -67.39 78.76 -5.21
CA PHE A 285 -68.17 77.71 -5.84
C PHE A 285 -67.67 77.42 -7.26
N LYS A 286 -67.41 78.45 -8.07
CA LYS A 286 -66.81 78.31 -9.41
C LYS A 286 -65.47 77.56 -9.35
N ALA A 287 -64.60 77.91 -8.40
CA ALA A 287 -63.28 77.27 -8.27
C ALA A 287 -63.39 75.78 -7.91
N ASN A 288 -64.23 75.45 -6.92
CA ASN A 288 -64.44 74.07 -6.48
C ASN A 288 -65.09 73.22 -7.58
N TYR A 289 -66.09 73.78 -8.28
CA TYR A 289 -66.71 73.12 -9.43
C TYR A 289 -65.69 72.83 -10.54
N GLY A 290 -64.89 73.83 -10.92
CA GLY A 290 -63.85 73.68 -11.94
C GLY A 290 -62.80 72.62 -11.59
N ALA A 291 -62.38 72.55 -10.32
CA ALA A 291 -61.44 71.53 -9.85
C ALA A 291 -62.02 70.11 -9.97
N ALA A 292 -63.24 69.90 -9.45
CA ALA A 292 -63.93 68.61 -9.50
C ALA A 292 -64.11 68.10 -10.94
N ILE A 293 -64.57 68.99 -11.84
CA ILE A 293 -64.77 68.64 -13.25
C ILE A 293 -63.46 68.33 -13.98
N ASN A 294 -62.37 69.05 -13.67
CA ASN A 294 -61.07 68.78 -14.25
C ASN A 294 -60.50 67.42 -13.83
N ASP A 295 -60.75 66.98 -12.60
CA ASP A 295 -60.32 65.66 -12.13
C ASP A 295 -61.14 64.54 -12.79
N ILE A 296 -62.45 64.74 -12.95
CA ILE A 296 -63.31 63.85 -13.76
C ILE A 296 -62.80 63.76 -15.21
N TRP A 297 -62.50 64.91 -15.83
CA TRP A 297 -61.97 64.98 -17.18
C TRP A 297 -60.66 64.21 -17.34
N LYS A 298 -59.70 64.40 -16.42
CA LYS A 298 -58.41 63.69 -16.44
C LYS A 298 -58.60 62.18 -16.41
N SER A 299 -59.40 61.69 -15.47
CA SER A 299 -59.71 60.26 -15.34
C SER A 299 -60.28 59.70 -16.66
N PHE A 300 -61.23 60.41 -17.25
CA PHE A 300 -61.83 59.98 -18.51
C PHE A 300 -60.90 60.07 -19.71
N SER A 301 -60.06 61.11 -19.79
CA SER A 301 -59.11 61.29 -20.90
C SER A 301 -58.00 60.24 -20.91
N ASN A 302 -57.54 59.78 -19.74
CA ASN A 302 -56.52 58.74 -19.62
C ASN A 302 -56.97 57.40 -20.23
N ASN A 303 -58.27 57.11 -20.20
CA ASN A 303 -58.83 55.88 -20.76
C ASN A 303 -58.62 55.77 -22.28
N LEU A 304 -58.48 56.88 -23.00
CA LEU A 304 -58.26 56.92 -24.46
C LEU A 304 -56.90 56.33 -24.89
N SER A 305 -55.98 56.13 -23.94
CA SER A 305 -54.67 55.54 -24.22
C SER A 305 -54.69 54.00 -24.28
N ASN A 306 -55.84 53.35 -24.02
CA ASN A 306 -55.93 51.89 -24.00
C ASN A 306 -55.76 51.30 -25.41
N ALA A 307 -54.80 50.39 -25.55
CA ALA A 307 -54.44 49.79 -26.84
C ALA A 307 -55.20 48.50 -27.18
N TYR A 308 -56.21 48.10 -26.39
CA TYR A 308 -56.90 46.83 -26.60
C TYR A 308 -57.75 46.84 -27.89
N PRO A 309 -57.42 46.02 -28.92
CA PRO A 309 -58.04 46.15 -30.24
C PRO A 309 -59.55 45.90 -30.25
N LYS A 310 -60.07 45.05 -29.36
CA LYS A 310 -61.50 44.66 -29.35
C LYS A 310 -62.44 45.70 -28.74
N ILE A 311 -61.91 46.77 -28.15
CA ILE A 311 -62.71 47.89 -27.64
C ILE A 311 -62.53 49.17 -28.47
N LYS A 312 -61.80 49.11 -29.59
CA LYS A 312 -61.42 50.31 -30.37
C LYS A 312 -62.65 51.10 -30.84
N ASN A 313 -63.69 50.41 -31.30
CA ASN A 313 -64.91 51.07 -31.79
C ASN A 313 -65.71 51.70 -30.64
N GLU A 314 -65.77 51.05 -29.48
CA GLU A 314 -66.36 51.62 -28.27
C GLU A 314 -65.56 52.80 -27.74
N LEU A 315 -64.23 52.75 -27.84
CA LEU A 315 -63.33 53.84 -27.44
C LEU A 315 -63.51 55.09 -28.32
N ASP A 316 -63.71 54.90 -29.63
CA ASP A 316 -64.05 55.98 -30.57
C ASP A 316 -65.41 56.63 -30.22
N SER A 317 -66.38 55.83 -29.77
CA SER A 317 -67.70 56.31 -29.36
C SER A 317 -67.63 57.04 -28.00
N TYR A 318 -66.86 56.50 -27.07
CA TYR A 318 -66.54 57.10 -25.78
C TYR A 318 -65.83 58.46 -25.94
N ALA A 319 -64.91 58.60 -26.90
CA ALA A 319 -64.24 59.87 -27.20
C ALA A 319 -65.24 60.98 -27.60
N LYS A 320 -66.23 60.65 -28.44
CA LYS A 320 -67.30 61.59 -28.84
C LYS A 320 -68.19 62.00 -27.67
N LEU A 321 -68.51 61.04 -26.80
CA LEU A 321 -69.29 61.30 -25.59
C LEU A 321 -68.51 62.19 -24.62
N LEU A 322 -67.20 61.98 -24.50
CA LEU A 322 -66.30 62.81 -23.71
C LEU A 322 -66.20 64.24 -24.29
N ASP A 323 -66.15 64.41 -25.61
CA ASP A 323 -66.22 65.73 -26.24
C ASP A 323 -67.55 66.45 -25.93
N THR A 324 -68.67 65.71 -25.88
CA THR A 324 -69.98 66.26 -25.49
C THR A 324 -69.98 66.72 -24.03
N PHE A 325 -69.37 65.93 -23.13
CA PHE A 325 -69.15 66.33 -21.74
C PHE A 325 -68.31 67.61 -21.66
N ARG A 326 -67.22 67.71 -22.42
CA ARG A 326 -66.38 68.92 -22.48
C ARG A 326 -67.16 70.15 -22.93
N ALA A 327 -68.00 70.01 -23.96
CA ALA A 327 -68.80 71.12 -24.47
C ALA A 327 -69.79 71.64 -23.41
N LYS A 328 -70.45 70.74 -22.66
CA LYS A 328 -71.34 71.14 -21.56
C LYS A 328 -70.60 71.79 -20.39
N VAL A 329 -69.39 71.30 -20.08
CA VAL A 329 -68.52 71.92 -19.07
C VAL A 329 -68.15 73.35 -19.47
N GLU A 330 -67.84 73.60 -20.73
CA GLU A 330 -67.54 74.94 -21.24
C GLU A 330 -68.74 75.88 -21.11
N ILE A 331 -69.95 75.40 -21.43
CA ILE A 331 -71.20 76.15 -21.23
C ILE A 331 -71.36 76.53 -19.75
N ASN A 332 -71.12 75.59 -18.83
CA ASN A 332 -71.20 75.85 -17.39
C ASN A 332 -70.16 76.88 -16.94
N SER A 333 -68.92 76.80 -17.46
CA SER A 333 -67.87 77.78 -17.22
C SER A 333 -68.28 79.20 -17.67
N GLN A 334 -68.90 79.31 -18.85
CA GLN A 334 -69.45 80.58 -19.36
C GLN A 334 -70.57 81.11 -18.47
N ARG A 335 -71.52 80.25 -18.10
CA ARG A 335 -72.61 80.57 -17.16
C ARG A 335 -72.11 81.11 -15.82
N PHE A 336 -71.03 80.53 -15.28
CA PHE A 336 -70.35 81.05 -14.10
C PHE A 336 -69.75 82.44 -14.34
N ASN A 337 -69.12 82.69 -15.49
CA ASN A 337 -68.56 83.99 -15.83
C ASN A 337 -69.65 85.06 -15.95
N ASP A 338 -70.76 84.73 -16.63
CA ASP A 338 -71.89 85.63 -16.83
C ASP A 338 -72.54 86.03 -15.50
N LYS A 339 -72.74 85.05 -14.60
CA LYS A 339 -73.25 85.31 -13.24
C LYS A 339 -72.32 86.18 -12.40
N ILE A 340 -71.00 86.09 -12.59
CA ILE A 340 -70.03 86.96 -11.91
C ILE A 340 -70.07 88.39 -12.49
N ALA A 341 -70.19 88.52 -13.81
CA ALA A 341 -70.28 89.81 -14.51
C ALA A 341 -71.60 90.54 -14.21
N HIS A 342 -72.68 89.77 -14.04
CA HIS A 342 -74.04 90.26 -13.76
C HIS A 342 -74.65 89.54 -12.53
N PRO A 343 -74.21 89.87 -11.29
CA PRO A 343 -74.60 89.17 -10.07
C PRO A 343 -76.11 89.17 -9.77
N ASN A 344 -76.84 90.16 -10.28
CA ASN A 344 -78.29 90.24 -10.13
C ASN A 344 -79.06 89.20 -10.97
N THR A 345 -78.43 88.57 -11.97
CA THR A 345 -79.07 87.58 -12.85
C THR A 345 -79.19 86.22 -12.16
N VAL A 346 -80.11 85.37 -12.60
CA VAL A 346 -80.19 83.97 -12.16
C VAL A 346 -79.65 83.08 -13.27
N VAL A 347 -78.81 82.11 -12.90
CA VAL A 347 -78.20 81.18 -13.84
C VAL A 347 -78.37 79.75 -13.33
N GLU A 348 -78.64 78.82 -14.25
CA GLU A 348 -78.75 77.39 -13.97
C GLU A 348 -77.66 76.65 -14.76
N LEU A 349 -76.97 75.67 -14.17
CA LEU A 349 -75.95 74.90 -14.86
C LEU A 349 -76.57 73.76 -15.66
N GLU A 350 -75.93 73.37 -16.77
CA GLU A 350 -76.18 72.10 -17.44
C GLU A 350 -75.90 70.94 -16.50
N ASP A 351 -76.86 70.03 -16.36
CA ASP A 351 -76.66 68.78 -15.63
C ASP A 351 -75.72 67.85 -16.42
N LEU A 352 -74.59 67.52 -15.78
CA LEU A 352 -73.57 66.62 -16.31
C LEU A 352 -73.78 65.18 -15.85
N THR A 353 -74.66 64.95 -14.88
CA THR A 353 -74.92 63.64 -14.28
C THR A 353 -75.26 62.57 -15.33
N PRO A 354 -76.17 62.82 -16.30
CA PRO A 354 -76.51 61.82 -17.31
C PRO A 354 -75.33 61.42 -18.19
N LEU A 355 -74.48 62.39 -18.56
CA LEU A 355 -73.29 62.13 -19.38
C LEU A 355 -72.21 61.35 -18.62
N ILE A 356 -72.03 61.64 -17.33
CA ILE A 356 -71.07 60.91 -16.50
C ILE A 356 -71.52 59.47 -16.28
N ILE A 357 -72.83 59.25 -16.09
CA ILE A 357 -73.42 57.89 -16.01
C ILE A 357 -73.16 57.14 -17.32
N GLU A 358 -73.49 57.75 -18.46
CA GLU A 358 -73.31 57.13 -19.78
C GLU A 358 -71.83 56.81 -20.09
N LEU A 359 -70.90 57.70 -19.71
CA LEU A 359 -69.45 57.46 -19.81
C LEU A 359 -69.02 56.28 -18.94
N ASN A 360 -69.50 56.21 -17.69
CA ASN A 360 -69.19 55.12 -16.76
C ASN A 360 -69.77 53.78 -17.22
N ASP A 361 -70.99 53.75 -17.77
CA ASP A 361 -71.61 52.54 -18.31
C ASP A 361 -70.84 52.00 -19.53
N THR A 362 -70.38 52.91 -20.39
CA THR A 362 -69.52 52.56 -21.53
C THR A 362 -68.18 51.97 -21.06
N ILE A 363 -67.61 52.52 -19.98
CA ILE A 363 -66.41 51.98 -19.33
C ILE A 363 -66.65 50.56 -18.79
N ASP A 364 -67.77 50.32 -18.10
CA ASP A 364 -68.09 48.99 -17.55
C ASP A 364 -68.24 47.93 -18.66
N SER A 365 -68.82 48.29 -19.80
CA SER A 365 -68.90 47.42 -20.98
C SER A 365 -67.52 47.07 -21.54
N MET A 366 -66.64 48.07 -21.70
CA MET A 366 -65.27 47.86 -22.18
C MET A 366 -64.43 47.04 -21.20
N ASN A 367 -64.53 47.30 -19.89
CA ASN A 367 -63.81 46.57 -18.85
C ASN A 367 -64.21 45.09 -18.77
N SER A 368 -65.48 44.77 -19.03
CA SER A 368 -65.94 43.38 -19.09
C SER A 368 -65.19 42.58 -20.17
N LYS A 369 -64.95 43.18 -21.34
CA LYS A 369 -64.18 42.56 -22.45
C LYS A 369 -62.69 42.44 -22.14
N ILE A 370 -62.11 43.45 -21.48
CA ILE A 370 -60.70 43.43 -21.05
C ILE A 370 -60.48 42.29 -20.05
N LYS A 371 -61.38 42.16 -19.07
CA LYS A 371 -61.32 41.13 -18.03
C LYS A 371 -61.40 39.72 -18.61
N GLU A 372 -62.35 39.46 -19.51
CA GLU A 372 -62.49 38.16 -20.19
C GLU A 372 -61.18 37.74 -20.89
N ASN A 373 -60.54 38.67 -21.60
CA ASN A 373 -59.25 38.43 -22.25
C ASN A 373 -58.12 38.14 -21.24
N ASN A 374 -58.03 38.92 -20.16
CA ASN A 374 -57.00 38.75 -19.14
C ASN A 374 -57.15 37.40 -18.39
N ASP A 375 -58.38 36.97 -18.12
CA ASP A 375 -58.68 35.68 -17.50
C ASP A 375 -58.21 34.52 -18.40
N ILE A 376 -58.46 34.57 -19.71
CA ILE A 376 -57.97 33.59 -20.70
C ILE A 376 -56.44 33.49 -20.69
N VAL A 377 -55.72 34.62 -20.60
CA VAL A 377 -54.25 34.64 -20.56
C VAL A 377 -53.72 34.06 -19.24
N SER A 378 -54.38 34.34 -18.12
CA SER A 378 -53.98 33.85 -16.80
C SER A 378 -54.09 32.31 -16.68
N ASP A 379 -55.09 31.72 -17.31
CA ASP A 379 -55.30 30.26 -17.35
C ASP A 379 -54.23 29.53 -18.18
N ARG A 380 -53.68 30.17 -19.22
CA ARG A 380 -52.62 29.57 -20.06
C ARG A 380 -51.35 29.28 -19.26
N ALA A 381 -50.96 30.18 -18.34
CA ALA A 381 -49.75 30.01 -17.52
C ALA A 381 -49.79 28.74 -16.65
N LYS A 382 -50.99 28.29 -16.23
CA LYS A 382 -51.18 27.03 -15.50
C LYS A 382 -51.34 25.82 -16.42
N LYS A 383 -52.02 25.98 -17.56
CA LYS A 383 -52.27 24.90 -18.52
C LYS A 383 -50.99 24.46 -19.26
N GLN A 384 -50.05 25.36 -19.52
CA GLN A 384 -48.81 25.01 -20.23
C GLN A 384 -47.94 23.98 -19.49
N PRO A 385 -47.54 24.16 -18.21
CA PRO A 385 -46.82 23.12 -17.46
C PRO A 385 -47.58 21.80 -17.38
N GLN A 386 -48.91 21.85 -17.21
CA GLN A 386 -49.76 20.65 -17.17
C GLN A 386 -49.74 19.90 -18.51
N CYS A 387 -49.86 20.60 -19.65
CA CYS A 387 -49.70 20.01 -20.98
C CYS A 387 -48.32 19.35 -21.15
N LYS A 388 -47.24 20.05 -20.76
CA LYS A 388 -45.87 19.50 -20.87
C LYS A 388 -45.70 18.23 -20.04
N ALA A 389 -46.28 18.17 -18.85
CA ALA A 389 -46.25 16.98 -17.99
C ALA A 389 -47.10 15.84 -18.57
N ALA A 390 -48.33 16.12 -18.99
CA ALA A 390 -49.23 15.12 -19.59
C ALA A 390 -48.65 14.52 -20.88
N VAL A 391 -48.02 15.33 -21.74
CA VAL A 391 -47.32 14.86 -22.94
C VAL A 391 -46.20 13.87 -22.59
N ILE A 392 -45.38 14.16 -21.58
CA ILE A 392 -44.30 13.25 -21.16
C ILE A 392 -44.86 11.97 -20.54
N SER A 393 -45.89 12.09 -19.70
CA SER A 393 -46.57 10.95 -19.08
C SER A 393 -47.19 10.02 -20.12
N TYR A 394 -47.81 10.58 -21.16
CA TYR A 394 -48.36 9.80 -22.27
C TYR A 394 -47.27 9.14 -23.14
N LEU A 395 -46.19 9.86 -23.45
CA LEU A 395 -45.05 9.29 -24.18
C LEU A 395 -44.37 8.15 -23.39
N ALA A 396 -44.30 8.27 -22.06
CA ALA A 396 -43.81 7.21 -21.19
C ALA A 396 -44.77 6.01 -21.15
N PHE A 397 -46.07 6.23 -21.26
CA PHE A 397 -47.08 5.16 -21.34
C PHE A 397 -46.93 4.36 -22.65
N ILE A 398 -46.79 5.05 -23.79
CA ILE A 398 -46.55 4.44 -25.11
C ILE A 398 -45.28 3.56 -25.10
N LEU A 399 -44.25 3.96 -24.35
CA LEU A 399 -42.96 3.29 -24.27
C LEU A 399 -42.79 2.43 -23.01
N SER A 400 -43.88 2.08 -22.33
CA SER A 400 -43.84 1.40 -21.02
C SER A 400 -43.02 0.11 -21.06
N ASP A 401 -43.24 -0.75 -22.06
CA ASP A 401 -42.49 -1.99 -22.26
C ASP A 401 -41.00 -1.75 -22.53
N GLU A 402 -40.65 -0.78 -23.37
CA GLU A 402 -39.26 -0.43 -23.68
C GLU A 402 -38.54 0.16 -22.47
N LEU A 403 -39.22 1.02 -21.71
CA LEU A 403 -38.71 1.61 -20.48
C LEU A 403 -38.43 0.54 -19.43
N ALA A 404 -39.34 -0.43 -19.25
CA ALA A 404 -39.15 -1.56 -18.34
C ALA A 404 -37.93 -2.40 -18.75
N LYS A 405 -37.88 -2.85 -20.02
CA LYS A 405 -36.75 -3.64 -20.56
C LYS A 405 -35.41 -2.93 -20.41
N PHE A 406 -35.36 -1.64 -20.68
CA PHE A 406 -34.13 -0.86 -20.52
C PHE A 406 -33.72 -0.71 -19.05
N ARG A 407 -34.67 -0.41 -18.14
CA ARG A 407 -34.40 -0.30 -16.70
C ARG A 407 -33.82 -1.60 -16.14
N ASP A 408 -34.42 -2.75 -16.47
CA ASP A 408 -33.97 -4.06 -16.00
C ASP A 408 -32.58 -4.40 -16.54
N SER A 409 -32.38 -4.26 -17.85
CA SER A 409 -31.10 -4.61 -18.45
C SER A 409 -29.97 -3.66 -18.03
N ARG A 410 -30.25 -2.35 -17.88
CA ARG A 410 -29.30 -1.39 -17.30
C ARG A 410 -28.96 -1.74 -15.85
N SER A 411 -29.94 -2.12 -15.05
CA SER A 411 -29.74 -2.51 -13.65
C SER A 411 -28.82 -3.72 -13.53
N ASN A 412 -29.04 -4.76 -14.36
CA ASN A 412 -28.19 -5.95 -14.38
C ASN A 412 -26.76 -5.62 -14.80
N LEU A 413 -26.59 -4.82 -15.87
CA LEU A 413 -25.27 -4.43 -16.35
C LEU A 413 -24.53 -3.53 -15.35
N GLN A 414 -25.24 -2.62 -14.67
CA GLN A 414 -24.66 -1.79 -13.63
C GLN A 414 -24.14 -2.62 -12.44
N LYS A 415 -24.88 -3.66 -12.01
CA LYS A 415 -24.42 -4.57 -10.95
C LYS A 415 -23.13 -5.31 -11.33
N GLU A 416 -23.00 -5.68 -12.60
CA GLU A 416 -21.78 -6.31 -13.12
C GLU A 416 -20.60 -5.34 -13.11
N ILE A 417 -20.81 -4.10 -13.59
CA ILE A 417 -19.81 -3.01 -13.54
C ILE A 417 -19.37 -2.72 -12.10
N ASP A 418 -20.32 -2.64 -11.16
CA ASP A 418 -20.03 -2.39 -9.74
C ASP A 418 -19.19 -3.52 -9.13
N THR A 419 -19.46 -4.77 -9.53
CA THR A 419 -18.69 -5.95 -9.10
C THR A 419 -17.26 -5.91 -9.65
N LEU A 420 -17.11 -5.71 -10.95
CA LEU A 420 -15.80 -5.59 -11.61
C LEU A 420 -14.98 -4.40 -11.09
N THR A 421 -15.64 -3.31 -10.73
CA THR A 421 -15.00 -2.13 -10.12
C THR A 421 -14.42 -2.47 -8.75
N LYS A 422 -15.14 -3.23 -7.92
CA LYS A 422 -14.64 -3.72 -6.64
C LYS A 422 -13.45 -4.67 -6.81
N GLU A 423 -13.54 -5.60 -7.76
CA GLU A 423 -12.45 -6.54 -8.08
C GLU A 423 -11.19 -5.82 -8.55
N LYS A 424 -11.32 -4.86 -9.47
CA LYS A 424 -10.22 -4.01 -9.95
C LYS A 424 -9.56 -3.26 -8.80
N THR A 425 -10.37 -2.66 -7.91
CA THR A 425 -9.88 -1.90 -6.76
C THR A 425 -9.12 -2.79 -5.78
N ALA A 426 -9.66 -3.98 -5.47
CA ALA A 426 -9.00 -4.95 -4.60
C ALA A 426 -7.66 -5.43 -5.19
N ALA A 427 -7.63 -5.75 -6.49
CA ALA A 427 -6.39 -6.15 -7.17
C ALA A 427 -5.34 -5.02 -7.18
N HIS A 428 -5.77 -3.76 -7.40
CA HIS A 428 -4.89 -2.60 -7.36
C HIS A 428 -4.27 -2.37 -5.97
N ASN A 429 -5.08 -2.50 -4.91
CA ASN A 429 -4.60 -2.40 -3.54
C ASN A 429 -3.59 -3.52 -3.23
N LYS A 430 -3.90 -4.77 -3.61
CA LYS A 430 -2.99 -5.90 -3.45
C LYS A 430 -1.64 -5.67 -4.14
N VAL A 431 -1.64 -5.16 -5.38
CA VAL A 431 -0.41 -4.78 -6.10
C VAL A 431 0.39 -3.72 -5.35
N THR A 432 -0.29 -2.70 -4.83
CA THR A 432 0.36 -1.60 -4.10
C THR A 432 0.98 -2.08 -2.79
N ASP A 433 0.29 -2.94 -2.05
CA ASP A 433 0.76 -3.49 -0.79
C ASP A 433 1.93 -4.44 -0.99
N LEU A 434 1.87 -5.35 -1.97
CA LEU A 434 2.99 -6.25 -2.29
C LEU A 434 4.26 -5.48 -2.67
N ARG A 435 4.14 -4.38 -3.43
CA ARG A 435 5.29 -3.51 -3.75
C ARG A 435 5.91 -2.89 -2.50
N LYS A 436 5.10 -2.44 -1.54
CA LYS A 436 5.57 -1.93 -0.25
C LYS A 436 6.26 -3.02 0.55
N THR A 437 5.67 -4.22 0.62
CA THR A 437 6.24 -5.38 1.31
C THR A 437 7.61 -5.74 0.74
N ILE A 438 7.74 -5.89 -0.59
CA ILE A 438 9.03 -6.15 -1.26
C ILE A 438 10.06 -5.07 -0.93
N SER A 439 9.67 -3.79 -0.97
CA SER A 439 10.57 -2.69 -0.61
C SER A 439 11.02 -2.76 0.85
N SER A 440 10.13 -3.15 1.77
CA SER A 440 10.46 -3.29 3.19
C SER A 440 11.38 -4.49 3.46
N LEU A 441 11.17 -5.62 2.78
CA LEU A 441 12.00 -6.82 2.91
C LEU A 441 13.43 -6.53 2.44
N ARG A 442 13.59 -5.82 1.31
CA ARG A 442 14.91 -5.40 0.81
C ARG A 442 15.69 -4.54 1.80
N LYS A 443 15.03 -3.82 2.70
CA LYS A 443 15.68 -3.00 3.74
C LYS A 443 16.16 -3.82 4.95
N LYS A 444 15.67 -5.05 5.13
CA LYS A 444 16.04 -5.93 6.24
C LYS A 444 17.26 -6.80 5.95
N VAL A 445 17.76 -6.78 4.72
CA VAL A 445 18.92 -7.58 4.30
C VAL A 445 20.12 -7.18 5.15
N VAL A 446 20.74 -8.15 5.80
CA VAL A 446 21.93 -7.97 6.64
C VAL A 446 23.15 -7.81 5.77
N ASN A 447 23.98 -6.81 6.07
CA ASN A 447 25.25 -6.60 5.39
C ASN A 447 26.25 -7.72 5.78
N THR A 448 26.61 -8.57 4.82
CA THR A 448 27.60 -9.64 5.01
C THR A 448 28.93 -9.37 4.31
N SER A 449 29.14 -8.16 3.78
CA SER A 449 30.34 -7.81 3.00
C SER A 449 31.62 -8.00 3.81
N ALA A 450 31.62 -7.59 5.08
CA ALA A 450 32.78 -7.75 5.97
C ALA A 450 33.14 -9.23 6.22
N ALA A 451 32.14 -10.11 6.34
CA ALA A 451 32.38 -11.54 6.48
C ALA A 451 32.98 -12.13 5.19
N VAL A 452 32.51 -11.69 4.02
CA VAL A 452 33.03 -12.14 2.73
C VAL A 452 34.43 -11.62 2.45
N GLU A 453 34.72 -10.38 2.80
CA GLU A 453 36.09 -9.84 2.78
C GLU A 453 37.02 -10.68 3.66
N GLY A 454 36.59 -11.00 4.89
CA GLY A 454 37.33 -11.90 5.78
C GLY A 454 37.53 -13.30 5.20
N ILE A 455 36.54 -13.86 4.50
CA ILE A 455 36.68 -15.13 3.77
C ILE A 455 37.74 -15.01 2.67
N ASN A 456 37.70 -13.96 1.85
CA ASN A 456 38.66 -13.77 0.76
C ASN A 456 40.09 -13.56 1.28
N THR A 457 40.27 -12.81 2.37
CA THR A 457 41.57 -12.69 3.04
C THR A 457 42.06 -14.06 3.52
N LEU A 458 41.20 -14.85 4.15
CA LEU A 458 41.54 -16.18 4.63
C LEU A 458 41.95 -17.14 3.50
N LEU A 459 41.24 -17.09 2.37
CA LEU A 459 41.60 -17.86 1.19
C LEU A 459 42.98 -17.46 0.66
N ALA A 460 43.30 -16.17 0.65
CA ALA A 460 44.61 -15.67 0.21
C ALA A 460 45.74 -16.08 1.16
N ASP A 461 45.55 -15.90 2.48
CA ASP A 461 46.56 -16.19 3.50
C ASP A 461 46.87 -17.69 3.63
N THR A 462 45.88 -18.54 3.37
CA THR A 462 46.05 -20.01 3.38
C THR A 462 46.67 -20.55 2.08
N GLY A 463 46.91 -19.69 1.08
CA GLY A 463 47.44 -20.08 -0.22
C GLY A 463 46.42 -20.81 -1.10
N PHE A 464 45.12 -20.73 -0.77
CA PHE A 464 44.07 -21.37 -1.56
C PHE A 464 43.83 -20.58 -2.86
N GLN A 465 44.12 -21.20 -4.01
CA GLN A 465 44.03 -20.55 -5.33
C GLN A 465 42.81 -20.98 -6.16
N GLY A 466 41.90 -21.79 -5.61
CA GLY A 466 40.79 -22.38 -6.37
C GLY A 466 39.71 -21.37 -6.81
N PHE A 467 39.32 -20.46 -5.92
CA PHE A 467 38.28 -19.46 -6.17
C PHE A 467 38.36 -18.30 -5.17
N TYR A 468 37.64 -17.21 -5.47
CA TYR A 468 37.32 -16.13 -4.53
C TYR A 468 35.84 -15.75 -4.64
N LEU A 469 35.32 -15.05 -3.63
CA LEU A 469 33.93 -14.59 -3.59
C LEU A 469 33.82 -13.14 -4.04
N ARG A 470 32.78 -12.81 -4.80
CA ARG A 470 32.50 -11.44 -5.24
C ARG A 470 31.01 -11.12 -5.08
N GLU A 471 30.68 -9.92 -4.63
CA GLU A 471 29.29 -9.48 -4.61
C GLU A 471 28.74 -9.33 -6.05
N LYS A 472 27.51 -9.78 -6.27
CA LYS A 472 26.84 -9.74 -7.57
C LYS A 472 26.45 -8.31 -7.91
N GLU A 473 26.71 -7.91 -9.15
CA GLU A 473 26.37 -6.57 -9.62
C GLU A 473 24.86 -6.29 -9.47
N ASN A 474 24.52 -5.10 -8.95
CA ASN A 474 23.15 -4.65 -8.71
C ASN A 474 22.30 -5.54 -7.78
N THR A 475 22.91 -6.50 -7.06
CA THR A 475 22.20 -7.41 -6.15
C THR A 475 22.94 -7.50 -4.80
N PRO A 476 22.69 -6.56 -3.86
CA PRO A 476 23.40 -6.50 -2.60
C PRO A 476 23.25 -7.77 -1.76
N ASN A 477 24.33 -8.18 -1.07
CA ASN A 477 24.40 -9.37 -0.21
C ASN A 477 24.15 -10.71 -0.91
N VAL A 478 24.27 -10.72 -2.23
CA VAL A 478 24.30 -11.92 -3.06
C VAL A 478 25.71 -12.05 -3.63
N TYR A 479 26.28 -13.24 -3.56
CA TYR A 479 27.68 -13.47 -3.89
C TYR A 479 27.82 -14.52 -5.00
N GLU A 480 28.87 -14.35 -5.78
CA GLU A 480 29.28 -15.20 -6.89
C GLU A 480 30.63 -15.83 -6.54
N VAL A 481 30.77 -17.13 -6.78
CA VAL A 481 32.08 -17.80 -6.73
C VAL A 481 32.79 -17.58 -8.05
N ILE A 482 33.95 -16.93 -8.02
CA ILE A 482 34.78 -16.68 -9.21
C ILE A 482 35.97 -17.63 -9.21
N ARG A 483 36.15 -18.36 -10.31
CA ARG A 483 37.28 -19.27 -10.52
C ARG A 483 38.54 -18.46 -10.82
N THR A 484 39.61 -18.64 -10.04
CA THR A 484 40.83 -17.83 -10.17
C THR A 484 41.54 -18.02 -11.52
N ASN A 485 41.47 -19.22 -12.08
CA ASN A 485 42.12 -19.58 -13.35
C ASN A 485 41.41 -19.00 -14.59
N THR A 486 40.08 -18.84 -14.56
CA THR A 486 39.30 -18.35 -15.71
C THR A 486 38.76 -16.93 -15.52
N GLY A 487 38.64 -16.45 -14.28
CA GLY A 487 37.96 -15.20 -13.94
C GLY A 487 36.44 -15.24 -14.14
N LEU A 488 35.87 -16.42 -14.41
CA LEU A 488 34.44 -16.60 -14.67
C LEU A 488 33.70 -17.08 -13.41
N VAL A 489 32.39 -16.81 -13.37
CA VAL A 489 31.49 -17.35 -12.34
C VAL A 489 31.45 -18.87 -12.45
N ALA A 490 31.53 -19.56 -11.32
CA ALA A 490 31.47 -21.01 -11.27
C ALA A 490 30.14 -21.54 -11.85
N GLU A 491 30.22 -22.41 -12.85
CA GLU A 491 29.02 -23.01 -13.47
C GLU A 491 28.23 -23.91 -12.53
N ASN A 492 28.85 -24.46 -11.50
CA ASN A 492 28.22 -25.18 -10.38
C ASN A 492 29.21 -25.22 -9.21
N LEU A 493 28.68 -25.28 -7.99
CA LEU A 493 29.46 -25.58 -6.80
C LEU A 493 29.35 -27.05 -6.48
N SER A 494 30.49 -27.70 -6.26
CA SER A 494 30.48 -29.06 -5.69
C SER A 494 29.96 -29.02 -4.25
N GLU A 495 29.48 -30.16 -3.75
CA GLU A 495 29.09 -30.29 -2.34
C GLU A 495 30.24 -29.89 -1.40
N GLY A 496 31.47 -30.31 -1.73
CA GLY A 496 32.68 -29.94 -0.99
C GLY A 496 32.94 -28.43 -0.96
N GLU A 497 32.79 -27.74 -2.09
CA GLU A 497 32.97 -26.27 -2.17
C GLU A 497 31.91 -25.53 -1.36
N ARG A 498 30.65 -25.97 -1.44
CA ARG A 498 29.57 -25.40 -0.63
C ARG A 498 29.83 -25.57 0.86
N ASN A 499 30.22 -26.77 1.28
CA ASN A 499 30.57 -27.07 2.66
C ASN A 499 31.79 -26.23 3.09
N PHE A 500 32.77 -26.04 2.20
CA PHE A 500 33.96 -25.25 2.51
C PHE A 500 33.64 -23.78 2.72
N ILE A 501 32.87 -23.16 1.82
CA ILE A 501 32.42 -21.77 1.96
C ILE A 501 31.59 -21.60 3.25
N ALA A 502 30.71 -22.55 3.55
CA ALA A 502 29.96 -22.56 4.80
C ALA A 502 30.89 -22.61 6.03
N PHE A 503 31.95 -23.42 5.97
CA PHE A 503 32.91 -23.53 7.06
C PHE A 503 33.73 -22.24 7.24
N LEU A 504 34.15 -21.60 6.14
CA LEU A 504 34.83 -20.31 6.18
C LEU A 504 33.92 -19.22 6.78
N TYR A 505 32.65 -19.21 6.40
CA TYR A 505 31.66 -18.32 7.01
C TYR A 505 31.42 -18.62 8.50
N PHE A 506 31.31 -19.89 8.88
CA PHE A 506 31.22 -20.30 10.28
C PHE A 506 32.42 -19.82 11.10
N HIS A 507 33.63 -19.96 10.56
CA HIS A 507 34.85 -19.47 11.17
C HIS A 507 34.81 -17.95 11.37
N GLN A 508 34.32 -17.17 10.39
CA GLN A 508 34.12 -15.72 10.57
C GLN A 508 33.11 -15.41 11.68
N LEU A 509 32.04 -16.19 11.84
CA LEU A 509 31.09 -16.02 12.96
C LEU A 509 31.71 -16.37 14.32
N VAL A 510 32.61 -17.36 14.35
CA VAL A 510 33.33 -17.74 15.57
C VAL A 510 34.33 -16.66 15.97
N LEU A 511 35.05 -16.04 15.03
CA LEU A 511 36.06 -15.03 15.35
C LEU A 511 35.51 -13.59 15.43
N GLY A 512 34.44 -13.28 14.69
CA GLY A 512 33.81 -11.97 14.63
C GLY A 512 32.76 -11.74 15.71
N SER A 513 32.39 -10.48 15.93
CA SER A 513 31.15 -10.13 16.62
C SER A 513 30.04 -9.98 15.56
N PRO A 514 28.81 -10.47 15.77
CA PRO A 514 27.72 -10.32 14.81
C PRO A 514 27.40 -8.87 14.44
N GLU A 515 27.82 -7.90 15.25
CA GLU A 515 27.58 -6.46 15.06
C GLU A 515 28.80 -5.65 15.55
N ALA A 516 29.08 -4.51 14.91
CA ALA A 516 30.22 -3.64 15.24
C ALA A 516 30.18 -3.07 16.67
N ASP A 517 29.01 -3.06 17.31
CA ASP A 517 28.77 -2.59 18.69
C ASP A 517 28.40 -3.72 19.67
N ALA A 518 28.36 -4.99 19.23
CA ALA A 518 27.99 -6.09 20.11
C ALA A 518 29.15 -6.51 21.01
N VAL A 519 28.88 -6.60 22.31
CA VAL A 519 29.76 -7.20 23.32
C VAL A 519 30.24 -8.56 22.82
N VAL A 520 31.56 -8.79 22.86
CA VAL A 520 32.15 -10.09 22.50
C VAL A 520 31.63 -11.12 23.50
N ASN A 521 30.57 -11.83 23.11
CA ASN A 521 29.98 -12.88 23.93
C ASN A 521 30.92 -14.09 23.98
N ASP A 522 31.00 -14.71 25.15
CA ASP A 522 31.67 -15.99 25.31
C ASP A 522 30.94 -17.07 24.49
N LYS A 523 31.72 -17.89 23.80
CA LYS A 523 31.24 -18.83 22.78
C LYS A 523 31.55 -20.25 23.17
N ILE A 524 30.64 -21.16 22.81
CA ILE A 524 30.89 -22.59 22.80
C ILE A 524 30.76 -23.06 21.36
N VAL A 525 31.81 -23.69 20.86
CA VAL A 525 31.95 -24.07 19.45
C VAL A 525 31.77 -25.58 19.32
N VAL A 526 30.89 -26.01 18.43
CA VAL A 526 30.65 -27.42 18.11
C VAL A 526 30.84 -27.61 16.62
N ILE A 527 31.71 -28.52 16.23
CA ILE A 527 32.06 -28.79 14.84
C ILE A 527 31.73 -30.26 14.57
N ASP A 528 30.64 -30.51 13.85
CA ASP A 528 30.20 -31.85 13.45
C ASP A 528 30.64 -32.13 12.01
N ASP A 529 31.66 -32.97 11.90
CA ASP A 529 32.19 -33.53 10.66
C ASP A 529 32.53 -32.50 9.57
N PRO A 530 33.52 -31.62 9.81
CA PRO A 530 33.74 -30.43 9.01
C PRO A 530 34.28 -30.67 7.60
N VAL A 531 34.71 -31.90 7.30
CA VAL A 531 35.44 -32.26 6.07
C VAL A 531 34.71 -33.30 5.22
N SER A 532 33.39 -33.47 5.42
CA SER A 532 32.58 -34.35 4.59
C SER A 532 32.58 -33.86 3.13
N SER A 533 32.89 -34.76 2.19
CA SER A 533 32.87 -34.48 0.75
C SER A 533 33.90 -33.43 0.26
N MET A 534 34.96 -33.17 1.05
CA MET A 534 36.04 -32.24 0.71
C MET A 534 37.30 -32.95 0.16
N ASP A 535 38.10 -32.24 -0.63
CA ASP A 535 39.40 -32.71 -1.10
C ASP A 535 40.50 -32.55 -0.04
N SER A 536 41.69 -33.12 -0.27
CA SER A 536 42.80 -33.09 0.67
C SER A 536 43.35 -31.68 0.94
N SER A 537 43.31 -30.79 -0.07
CA SER A 537 43.76 -29.41 0.07
C SER A 537 42.84 -28.60 0.99
N THR A 538 41.51 -28.74 0.81
CA THR A 538 40.52 -28.10 1.66
C THR A 538 40.56 -28.65 3.10
N LEU A 539 40.76 -29.96 3.27
CA LEU A 539 40.91 -30.59 4.59
C LEU A 539 42.04 -29.95 5.41
N PHE A 540 43.17 -29.65 4.77
CA PHE A 540 44.30 -28.99 5.45
C PHE A 540 43.94 -27.58 5.93
N VAL A 541 43.27 -26.78 5.08
CA VAL A 541 42.81 -25.45 5.44
C VAL A 541 41.83 -25.53 6.62
N VAL A 542 40.80 -26.37 6.53
CA VAL A 542 39.83 -26.59 7.61
C VAL A 542 40.53 -27.03 8.90
N GLY A 543 41.51 -27.93 8.81
CA GLY A 543 42.32 -28.37 9.95
C GLY A 543 43.08 -27.22 10.61
N ALA A 544 43.70 -26.34 9.82
CA ALA A 544 44.41 -25.16 10.33
C ALA A 544 43.47 -24.18 11.06
N LEU A 545 42.29 -23.93 10.51
CA LEU A 545 41.27 -23.07 11.13
C LEU A 545 40.71 -23.65 12.43
N VAL A 546 40.55 -24.98 12.50
CA VAL A 546 40.17 -25.64 13.77
C VAL A 546 41.26 -25.52 14.81
N ARG A 547 42.54 -25.63 14.44
CA ARG A 547 43.66 -25.41 15.37
C ARG A 547 43.71 -23.97 15.88
N ASP A 548 43.41 -22.98 15.04
CA ASP A 548 43.29 -21.58 15.47
C ASP A 548 42.19 -21.41 16.54
N MET A 549 40.99 -22.00 16.31
CA MET A 549 39.92 -22.02 17.32
C MET A 549 40.30 -22.77 18.60
N ILE A 550 41.07 -23.87 18.51
CA ILE A 550 41.59 -24.60 19.68
C ILE A 550 42.57 -23.72 20.47
N ALA A 551 43.45 -22.99 19.78
CA ALA A 551 44.44 -22.13 20.41
C ALA A 551 43.81 -20.96 21.18
N ILE A 552 42.70 -20.41 20.65
CA ILE A 552 41.87 -19.41 21.36
C ILE A 552 41.18 -20.01 22.59
N CYS A 553 40.74 -21.27 22.52
CA CYS A 553 40.07 -21.99 23.61
C CYS A 553 41.03 -22.46 24.72
N ASN A 554 42.35 -22.48 24.47
CA ASN A 554 43.33 -22.99 25.41
C ASN A 554 43.31 -22.20 26.74
N PRO A 555 42.96 -22.83 27.88
CA PRO A 555 42.91 -22.15 29.17
C PRO A 555 44.28 -21.99 29.85
N ASP A 556 45.32 -22.67 29.35
CA ASP A 556 46.64 -22.66 29.96
C ASP A 556 47.47 -21.46 29.50
N TYR A 557 47.60 -20.47 30.38
CA TYR A 557 48.35 -19.23 30.12
C TYR A 557 49.83 -19.46 29.80
N THR A 558 50.42 -20.60 30.16
CA THR A 558 51.83 -20.92 29.86
C THR A 558 52.03 -21.37 28.42
N THR A 559 50.97 -21.92 27.80
CA THR A 559 50.95 -22.43 26.42
C THR A 559 49.99 -21.64 25.53
N LYS A 560 49.50 -20.49 26.00
CA LYS A 560 48.50 -19.68 25.30
C LYS A 560 49.16 -18.79 24.25
N GLU A 561 48.87 -19.06 22.99
CA GLU A 561 49.43 -18.34 21.84
C GLU A 561 48.59 -17.11 21.44
N HIS A 562 47.32 -17.03 21.86
CA HIS A 562 46.38 -15.96 21.48
C HIS A 562 45.93 -15.09 22.67
N SER A 563 45.86 -13.78 22.45
CA SER A 563 45.35 -12.81 23.45
C SER A 563 43.83 -12.83 23.62
N LYS A 564 43.11 -13.43 22.67
CA LYS A 564 41.65 -13.56 22.69
C LYS A 564 41.24 -14.76 23.56
N ASP A 565 40.14 -14.62 24.30
CA ASP A 565 39.65 -15.66 25.24
C ASP A 565 38.13 -15.88 25.14
N HIS A 566 37.55 -15.65 23.97
CA HIS A 566 36.09 -15.67 23.78
C HIS A 566 35.54 -17.06 23.43
N ILE A 567 36.38 -18.08 23.19
CA ILE A 567 35.93 -19.47 23.03
C ILE A 567 36.16 -20.16 24.37
N LYS A 568 35.08 -20.48 25.10
CA LYS A 568 35.18 -21.10 26.42
C LYS A 568 35.21 -22.61 26.37
N GLN A 569 34.67 -23.21 25.32
CA GLN A 569 34.66 -24.65 25.14
C GLN A 569 34.50 -25.02 23.67
N ILE A 570 35.18 -26.08 23.23
CA ILE A 570 35.11 -26.58 21.86
C ILE A 570 34.89 -28.10 21.82
N PHE A 571 34.03 -28.53 20.89
CA PHE A 571 33.72 -29.92 20.61
C PHE A 571 33.96 -30.19 19.13
N ILE A 572 34.83 -31.14 18.81
CA ILE A 572 35.19 -31.50 17.43
C ILE A 572 34.82 -32.96 17.23
N LEU A 573 33.77 -33.19 16.44
CA LEU A 573 33.25 -34.50 16.12
C LEU A 573 33.64 -34.86 14.70
N THR A 574 34.20 -36.04 14.47
CA THR A 574 34.54 -36.47 13.10
C THR A 574 34.59 -37.99 12.97
N HIS A 575 34.40 -38.48 11.75
CA HIS A 575 34.72 -39.85 11.35
C HIS A 575 35.99 -39.95 10.51
N ASN A 576 36.55 -38.83 10.08
CA ASN A 576 37.71 -38.78 9.20
C ASN A 576 38.98 -38.89 10.05
N ALA A 577 39.70 -40.00 9.89
CA ALA A 577 40.89 -40.27 10.69
C ALA A 577 42.06 -39.32 10.39
N PHE A 578 42.24 -38.91 9.13
CA PHE A 578 43.26 -37.96 8.74
C PHE A 578 42.99 -36.59 9.37
N PHE A 579 41.78 -36.05 9.22
CA PHE A 579 41.40 -34.78 9.83
C PHE A 579 41.53 -34.82 11.36
N HIS A 580 41.11 -35.91 12.00
CA HIS A 580 41.28 -36.07 13.45
C HIS A 580 42.76 -36.01 13.85
N GLN A 581 43.65 -36.72 13.15
CA GLN A 581 45.08 -36.67 13.42
C GLN A 581 45.64 -35.25 13.22
N GLU A 582 45.22 -34.55 12.16
CA GLU A 582 45.64 -33.18 11.86
C GLU A 582 45.28 -32.17 12.97
N VAL A 583 44.07 -32.27 13.54
CA VAL A 583 43.63 -31.33 14.60
C VAL A 583 44.04 -31.76 16.01
N THR A 584 44.40 -33.04 16.20
CA THR A 584 44.84 -33.59 17.50
C THR A 584 46.35 -33.65 17.67
N TYR A 585 47.10 -33.19 16.67
CA TYR A 585 48.56 -33.12 16.72
C TYR A 585 49.03 -32.36 17.98
N ASN A 586 49.90 -33.00 18.76
CA ASN A 586 50.40 -32.53 20.07
C ASN A 586 49.33 -32.23 21.14
N GLN A 587 48.07 -32.68 20.98
CA GLN A 587 47.02 -32.42 21.97
C GLN A 587 46.95 -33.46 23.09
N ALA A 588 47.48 -34.68 22.87
CA ALA A 588 47.38 -35.78 23.84
C ALA A 588 48.12 -35.49 25.16
N GLN A 589 49.23 -34.73 25.11
CA GLN A 589 50.02 -34.35 26.29
C GLN A 589 49.27 -33.39 27.24
N HIS A 590 48.25 -32.67 26.74
CA HIS A 590 47.52 -31.65 27.48
C HIS A 590 46.35 -32.26 28.29
N TYR A 591 46.66 -33.24 29.15
CA TYR A 591 45.68 -34.08 29.86
C TYR A 591 44.60 -33.29 30.60
N ARG A 592 44.97 -32.18 31.25
CA ARG A 592 44.08 -31.44 32.17
C ARG A 592 42.92 -30.75 31.47
N PHE A 593 43.07 -30.27 30.24
CA PHE A 593 42.05 -29.46 29.57
C PHE A 593 41.62 -30.01 28.20
N VAL A 594 42.33 -31.01 27.67
CA VAL A 594 41.94 -31.75 26.46
C VAL A 594 41.37 -33.12 26.83
N SER A 595 40.26 -33.51 26.21
CA SER A 595 39.65 -34.84 26.34
C SER A 595 39.43 -35.48 24.98
N PHE A 596 39.75 -36.78 24.90
CA PHE A 596 39.49 -37.62 23.74
C PHE A 596 38.37 -38.59 24.08
N PHE A 597 37.39 -38.70 23.20
CA PHE A 597 36.28 -39.62 23.32
C PHE A 597 36.15 -40.48 22.07
N GLU A 598 35.76 -41.73 22.26
CA GLU A 598 35.34 -42.63 21.21
C GLU A 598 33.83 -42.85 21.28
N ILE A 599 33.14 -42.58 20.18
CA ILE A 599 31.71 -42.83 20.02
C ILE A 599 31.55 -44.20 19.36
N VAL A 600 31.12 -45.16 20.15
CA VAL A 600 30.92 -46.56 19.73
C VAL A 600 29.45 -46.88 19.59
N LYS A 601 29.11 -47.90 18.80
CA LYS A 601 27.75 -48.42 18.67
C LYS A 601 27.79 -49.95 18.64
N TYR A 602 27.15 -50.58 19.62
CA TYR A 602 27.02 -52.03 19.74
C TYR A 602 25.55 -52.39 19.91
N ASP A 603 25.04 -53.33 19.11
CA ASP A 603 23.62 -53.78 19.16
C ASP A 603 22.61 -52.61 19.13
N ASN A 604 22.87 -51.64 18.26
CA ASN A 604 22.11 -50.38 18.15
C ASN A 604 22.13 -49.44 19.37
N ASN A 605 22.95 -49.72 20.37
CA ASN A 605 23.18 -48.85 21.52
C ASN A 605 24.51 -48.11 21.36
N SER A 606 24.44 -46.79 21.34
CA SER A 606 25.61 -45.92 21.28
C SER A 606 26.14 -45.57 22.67
N ASP A 607 27.45 -45.38 22.78
CA ASP A 607 28.11 -44.90 24.00
C ASP A 607 29.23 -43.91 23.66
N VAL A 608 29.61 -43.08 24.63
CA VAL A 608 30.72 -42.12 24.53
C VAL A 608 31.76 -42.48 25.59
N ILE A 609 32.87 -43.08 25.14
CA ILE A 609 33.90 -43.62 26.02
C ILE A 609 35.06 -42.63 26.11
N LEU A 610 35.43 -42.23 27.33
CA LEU A 610 36.60 -41.38 27.56
C LEU A 610 37.89 -42.20 27.34
N CYS A 611 38.74 -41.73 26.41
CA CYS A 611 39.98 -42.40 26.03
C CYS A 611 41.16 -41.90 26.88
N THR A 612 41.47 -42.65 27.92
CA THR A 612 42.64 -42.39 28.77
C THR A 612 43.44 -43.66 29.01
N GLN A 613 44.71 -43.50 29.32
CA GLN A 613 45.60 -44.59 29.70
C GLN A 613 46.56 -44.14 30.81
N LYS A 614 47.18 -45.09 31.49
CA LYS A 614 48.30 -44.78 32.39
C LYS A 614 49.52 -44.45 31.55
N ASN A 615 50.22 -43.37 31.89
CA ASN A 615 51.46 -43.02 31.22
C ASN A 615 52.47 -44.16 31.37
N ARG A 616 53.09 -44.55 30.26
CA ARG A 616 53.99 -45.72 30.19
C ARG A 616 55.26 -45.54 31.01
N GLU A 617 55.79 -44.33 31.08
CA GLU A 617 57.02 -43.99 31.82
C GLU A 617 56.76 -43.70 33.30
N THR A 618 55.62 -43.06 33.58
CA THR A 618 55.19 -42.65 34.92
C THR A 618 53.77 -43.15 35.19
N PRO A 619 53.58 -44.43 35.58
CA PRO A 619 52.25 -45.05 35.73
C PRO A 619 51.31 -44.40 36.77
N SER A 620 51.82 -43.50 37.61
CA SER A 620 51.04 -42.68 38.55
C SER A 620 50.33 -41.51 37.88
N LEU A 621 50.68 -41.18 36.63
CA LEU A 621 50.04 -40.15 35.82
C LEU A 621 49.11 -40.78 34.78
N MET A 622 47.98 -40.10 34.54
CA MET A 622 47.07 -40.43 33.46
C MET A 622 47.41 -39.55 32.25
N GLU A 623 47.28 -40.11 31.06
CA GLU A 623 47.43 -39.39 29.79
C GLU A 623 46.23 -39.64 28.88
N ASN A 624 46.05 -38.73 27.90
CA ASN A 624 45.03 -38.93 26.89
C ASN A 624 45.48 -40.02 25.92
N ARG A 625 44.57 -40.93 25.57
CA ARG A 625 44.79 -41.89 24.49
C ARG A 625 44.05 -41.42 23.26
N ASN A 626 44.75 -41.22 22.14
CA ASN A 626 44.07 -40.98 20.87
C ASN A 626 43.36 -42.28 20.45
N PRO A 627 42.03 -42.28 20.18
CA PRO A 627 41.31 -43.48 19.74
C PRO A 627 41.75 -43.96 18.35
N ILE A 628 42.38 -43.08 17.56
CA ILE A 628 42.92 -43.43 16.25
C ILE A 628 44.37 -43.83 16.41
N GLN A 629 44.65 -45.10 16.18
CA GLN A 629 46.02 -45.60 16.04
C GLN A 629 46.42 -45.65 14.57
N ASN A 630 47.63 -45.19 14.26
CA ASN A 630 48.25 -45.48 12.98
C ASN A 630 48.41 -47.01 12.86
N SER A 631 48.04 -47.59 11.71
CA SER A 631 48.17 -49.03 11.44
C SER A 631 49.59 -49.55 11.71
N TYR A 632 50.60 -48.72 11.44
CA TYR A 632 51.98 -49.04 11.77
C TYR A 632 52.24 -49.12 13.27
N ALA A 633 51.75 -48.16 14.05
CA ALA A 633 51.88 -48.17 15.51
C ALA A 633 51.16 -49.38 16.12
N ALA A 634 49.98 -49.74 15.59
CA ALA A 634 49.23 -50.92 16.00
C ALA A 634 49.99 -52.24 15.75
N LEU A 635 50.77 -52.33 14.65
CA LEU A 635 51.65 -53.48 14.41
C LEU A 635 52.72 -53.61 15.51
N TRP A 636 53.30 -52.50 15.97
CA TRP A 636 54.29 -52.53 17.05
C TRP A 636 53.69 -52.83 18.42
N ASP A 637 52.50 -52.31 18.73
CA ASP A 637 51.78 -52.71 19.95
C ASP A 637 51.45 -54.22 19.91
N THR A 638 50.94 -54.72 18.78
CA THR A 638 50.70 -56.16 18.57
C THR A 638 52.00 -56.95 18.68
N TYR A 639 53.09 -56.45 18.10
CA TYR A 639 54.41 -57.06 18.22
C TYR A 639 54.78 -57.20 19.69
N LYS A 640 54.59 -56.20 20.55
CA LYS A 640 54.94 -56.27 21.98
C LYS A 640 54.13 -57.30 22.77
N GLU A 641 52.85 -57.49 22.43
CA GLU A 641 51.93 -58.32 23.23
C GLU A 641 51.84 -59.79 22.78
N VAL A 642 52.07 -60.06 21.50
CA VAL A 642 51.87 -61.41 20.94
C VAL A 642 52.86 -62.42 21.54
N SER A 643 52.31 -63.50 22.10
CA SER A 643 53.08 -64.62 22.66
C SER A 643 53.07 -65.88 21.76
N TYR A 644 52.34 -65.86 20.65
CA TYR A 644 52.24 -66.99 19.72
C TYR A 644 53.17 -66.83 18.51
N PRO A 645 54.07 -67.80 18.21
CA PRO A 645 55.09 -67.66 17.18
C PRO A 645 54.58 -67.25 15.79
N ASN A 646 53.51 -67.87 15.29
CA ASN A 646 53.00 -67.60 13.94
C ASN A 646 52.47 -66.17 13.79
N THR A 647 51.76 -65.70 14.82
CA THR A 647 51.22 -64.33 14.84
C THR A 647 52.37 -63.32 14.92
N LEU A 648 53.41 -63.62 15.73
CA LEU A 648 54.58 -62.76 15.86
C LEU A 648 55.34 -62.62 14.53
N VAL A 649 55.59 -63.74 13.84
CA VAL A 649 56.27 -63.75 12.53
C VAL A 649 55.47 -62.96 11.49
N ASN A 650 54.14 -63.11 11.46
CA ASN A 650 53.28 -62.34 10.55
C ASN A 650 53.31 -60.84 10.83
N VAL A 651 53.35 -60.45 12.10
CA VAL A 651 53.46 -59.04 12.50
C VAL A 651 54.84 -58.49 12.12
N ILE A 652 55.92 -59.24 12.40
CA ILE A 652 57.29 -58.90 11.99
C ILE A 652 57.35 -58.65 10.48
N ARG A 653 56.79 -59.55 9.67
CA ARG A 653 56.77 -59.40 8.20
C ARG A 653 56.09 -58.12 7.77
N GLN A 654 54.93 -57.80 8.34
CA GLN A 654 54.20 -56.57 8.04
C GLN A 654 54.99 -55.32 8.46
N ILE A 655 55.70 -55.37 9.59
CA ILE A 655 56.56 -54.25 10.03
C ILE A 655 57.75 -54.08 9.07
N LEU A 656 58.42 -55.17 8.69
CA LEU A 656 59.57 -55.10 7.77
C LEU A 656 59.15 -54.58 6.39
N ASP A 657 58.04 -55.08 5.84
CA ASP A 657 57.48 -54.65 4.56
C ASP A 657 57.14 -53.16 4.59
N TYR A 658 56.31 -52.75 5.55
CA TYR A 658 55.85 -51.38 5.65
C TYR A 658 57.00 -50.39 5.92
N TYR A 659 57.88 -50.70 6.87
CA TYR A 659 58.95 -49.77 7.24
C TYR A 659 60.06 -49.71 6.20
N PHE A 660 60.64 -50.85 5.83
CA PHE A 660 61.82 -50.83 4.97
C PHE A 660 61.46 -50.62 3.50
N LEU A 661 60.42 -51.29 2.99
CA LEU A 661 60.08 -51.19 1.56
C LEU A 661 59.24 -49.94 1.28
N GLN A 662 58.19 -49.69 2.07
CA GLN A 662 57.25 -48.59 1.75
C GLN A 662 57.73 -47.24 2.28
N LEU A 663 58.17 -47.13 3.53
CA LEU A 663 58.59 -45.85 4.12
C LEU A 663 60.02 -45.47 3.77
N CYS A 664 60.98 -46.38 3.95
CA CYS A 664 62.40 -46.10 3.71
C CYS A 664 62.84 -46.29 2.25
N GLY A 665 62.03 -46.97 1.43
CA GLY A 665 62.31 -47.18 0.00
C GLY A 665 63.45 -48.17 -0.30
N TYR A 666 63.78 -49.08 0.62
CA TYR A 666 64.75 -50.15 0.35
C TYR A 666 64.18 -51.18 -0.63
N SER A 667 65.05 -51.82 -1.41
CA SER A 667 64.68 -53.05 -2.13
C SER A 667 64.75 -54.26 -1.20
N GLY A 668 63.79 -55.18 -1.30
CA GLY A 668 63.83 -56.44 -0.55
C GLY A 668 65.07 -57.29 -0.82
N MET A 669 65.67 -57.15 -2.02
CA MET A 669 66.94 -57.81 -2.35
C MET A 669 68.12 -57.17 -1.60
N ASP A 670 68.14 -55.85 -1.46
CA ASP A 670 69.21 -55.14 -0.75
C ASP A 670 69.22 -55.53 0.73
N ILE A 671 68.04 -55.60 1.35
CA ILE A 671 67.88 -56.04 2.74
C ILE A 671 68.40 -57.47 2.91
N LYS A 672 68.04 -58.39 2.00
CA LYS A 672 68.53 -59.77 2.03
C LYS A 672 70.04 -59.83 1.84
N ASP A 673 70.62 -59.04 0.94
CA ASP A 673 72.05 -59.05 0.69
C ASP A 673 72.84 -58.49 1.88
N ILE A 674 72.35 -57.43 2.52
CA ILE A 674 72.93 -56.88 3.76
C ILE A 674 72.94 -57.96 4.85
N ILE A 675 71.79 -58.58 5.13
CA ILE A 675 71.67 -59.52 6.26
C ILE A 675 72.28 -60.90 5.96
N LEU A 676 72.00 -61.47 4.80
CA LEU A 676 72.33 -62.87 4.46
C LEU A 676 73.67 -63.04 3.74
N LYS A 677 74.28 -61.95 3.24
CA LYS A 677 75.62 -61.99 2.63
C LYS A 677 76.63 -61.15 3.39
N GLN A 678 76.36 -59.86 3.61
CA GLN A 678 77.34 -58.94 4.22
C GLN A 678 77.52 -59.20 5.72
N HIS A 679 76.41 -59.41 6.44
CA HIS A 679 76.39 -59.69 7.88
C HIS A 679 76.16 -61.17 8.20
N ARG A 680 76.38 -62.07 7.24
CA ARG A 680 76.07 -63.51 7.38
C ARG A 680 76.67 -64.13 8.64
N ASP A 681 77.95 -63.85 8.89
CA ASP A 681 78.71 -64.46 9.99
C ASP A 681 78.21 -64.00 11.37
N ASP A 682 77.54 -62.84 11.45
CA ASP A 682 76.93 -62.32 12.69
C ASP A 682 75.71 -63.17 13.14
N PHE A 683 75.17 -63.98 12.23
CA PHE A 683 74.03 -64.89 12.47
C PHE A 683 74.43 -66.37 12.60
N ILE A 684 75.74 -66.68 12.66
CA ILE A 684 76.26 -68.05 12.81
C ILE A 684 77.02 -68.18 14.13
N LYS A 685 76.64 -69.17 14.94
CA LYS A 685 77.34 -69.46 16.20
C LYS A 685 78.28 -70.64 16.01
N LYS A 686 79.56 -70.49 16.35
CA LYS A 686 80.51 -71.61 16.39
C LYS A 686 80.38 -72.37 17.70
N LEU A 687 80.08 -73.66 17.62
CA LEU A 687 79.95 -74.55 18.77
C LEU A 687 81.34 -75.01 19.27
N PRO A 688 81.45 -75.43 20.54
CA PRO A 688 82.73 -75.84 21.13
C PRO A 688 83.42 -77.03 20.42
N ASP A 689 82.66 -77.82 19.65
CA ASP A 689 83.14 -78.97 18.86
C ASP A 689 83.61 -78.57 17.44
N GLY A 690 83.57 -77.27 17.12
CA GLY A 690 83.97 -76.74 15.82
C GLY A 690 82.87 -76.75 14.75
N THR A 691 81.65 -77.22 15.09
CA THR A 691 80.50 -77.16 14.18
C THR A 691 79.82 -75.80 14.20
N GLU A 692 79.11 -75.45 13.12
CA GLU A 692 78.39 -74.17 12.99
C GLU A 692 76.89 -74.36 13.25
N ASP A 693 76.34 -73.57 14.18
CA ASP A 693 74.90 -73.43 14.39
C ASP A 693 74.37 -72.26 13.54
N CYS A 694 73.67 -72.61 12.46
CA CYS A 694 73.06 -71.69 11.51
C CYS A 694 71.58 -71.39 11.83
N SER A 695 71.08 -71.71 13.04
CA SER A 695 69.66 -71.54 13.38
C SER A 695 69.20 -70.08 13.28
N ASP A 696 70.01 -69.15 13.76
CA ASP A 696 69.72 -67.70 13.70
C ASP A 696 69.74 -67.18 12.25
N LEU A 697 70.68 -67.66 11.42
CA LEU A 697 70.75 -67.33 9.99
C LEU A 697 69.54 -67.88 9.22
N HIS A 698 69.12 -69.12 9.49
CA HIS A 698 67.93 -69.71 8.88
C HIS A 698 66.66 -68.97 9.29
N LEU A 699 66.57 -68.53 10.55
CA LEU A 699 65.45 -67.73 11.03
C LEU A 699 65.41 -66.35 10.37
N ALA A 700 66.57 -65.67 10.25
CA ALA A 700 66.68 -64.41 9.52
C ALA A 700 66.26 -64.56 8.05
N ALA A 701 66.74 -65.60 7.36
CA ALA A 701 66.34 -65.91 5.99
C ALA A 701 64.83 -66.15 5.87
N SER A 702 64.23 -66.85 6.84
CA SER A 702 62.78 -67.13 6.87
C SER A 702 61.92 -65.87 7.09
N LEU A 703 62.37 -64.96 7.96
CA LEU A 703 61.69 -63.68 8.19
C LEU A 703 61.76 -62.78 6.95
N LEU A 704 62.91 -62.76 6.27
CA LEU A 704 63.15 -61.92 5.09
C LEU A 704 62.60 -62.52 3.79
N GLN A 705 62.26 -63.81 3.75
CA GLN A 705 61.91 -64.52 2.51
C GLN A 705 60.81 -63.80 1.71
N TYR A 706 59.85 -63.23 2.42
CA TYR A 706 58.63 -62.61 1.90
C TYR A 706 58.83 -61.16 1.42
N LEU A 707 59.95 -60.51 1.70
CA LEU A 707 60.23 -59.15 1.22
C LEU A 707 60.53 -59.08 -0.29
N CYS A 708 60.68 -60.22 -0.96
CA CYS A 708 60.99 -60.30 -2.40
C CYS A 708 59.85 -60.83 -3.27
N THR A 709 58.71 -61.21 -2.69
CA THR A 709 57.55 -61.64 -3.46
C THR A 709 56.76 -60.41 -3.89
N SER A 710 56.65 -60.18 -5.21
CA SER A 710 55.81 -59.11 -5.75
C SER A 710 54.37 -59.26 -5.28
N ASN A 711 53.72 -58.13 -4.99
CA ASN A 711 52.34 -58.02 -4.49
C ASN A 711 51.25 -58.69 -5.37
N ASP A 712 51.60 -59.28 -6.51
CA ASP A 712 50.67 -59.89 -7.48
C ASP A 712 50.51 -61.42 -7.36
N ARG A 713 51.09 -62.05 -6.33
CA ARG A 713 50.86 -63.50 -6.09
C ARG A 713 50.54 -63.79 -4.63
N ILE A 714 49.25 -63.77 -4.29
CA ILE A 714 48.70 -64.66 -3.27
C ILE A 714 48.68 -66.08 -3.87
N SER A 715 49.85 -66.69 -4.06
CA SER A 715 49.96 -68.08 -4.45
C SER A 715 51.33 -68.61 -4.04
N ASP A 716 51.30 -69.65 -3.22
CA ASP A 716 52.41 -70.43 -2.65
C ASP A 716 53.15 -69.81 -1.45
N GLY A 717 52.57 -69.97 -0.25
CA GLY A 717 53.31 -69.67 0.98
C GLY A 717 52.61 -69.88 2.32
N LEU A 718 51.52 -70.65 2.41
CA LEU A 718 50.87 -71.03 3.68
C LEU A 718 51.49 -72.28 4.34
N ASN A 719 52.68 -72.71 3.94
CA ASN A 719 53.36 -73.85 4.54
C ASN A 719 54.54 -73.39 5.39
N PHE A 720 54.25 -73.02 6.64
CA PHE A 720 55.25 -72.87 7.70
C PHE A 720 55.38 -74.21 8.42
N ILE A 721 56.52 -74.90 8.28
CA ILE A 721 56.75 -76.18 8.94
C ILE A 721 57.05 -75.92 10.42
N HIS A 722 56.27 -76.54 11.30
CA HIS A 722 56.13 -76.29 12.74
C HIS A 722 57.33 -76.72 13.61
N ALA A 723 58.56 -76.67 13.09
CA ALA A 723 59.74 -77.09 13.84
C ALA A 723 60.32 -75.89 14.62
N SER A 724 59.99 -75.83 15.92
CA SER A 724 60.77 -75.17 16.98
C SER A 724 61.24 -73.74 16.72
N VAL A 725 60.31 -72.78 16.57
CA VAL A 725 60.66 -71.35 16.58
C VAL A 725 60.21 -70.73 17.90
N ASP A 726 61.20 -70.34 18.69
CA ASP A 726 61.04 -69.62 19.95
C ASP A 726 60.74 -68.13 19.69
N THR A 727 59.74 -67.56 20.38
CA THR A 727 59.34 -66.16 20.22
C THR A 727 60.46 -65.20 20.59
N ASP A 728 61.27 -65.52 21.59
CA ASP A 728 62.37 -64.66 22.03
C ASP A 728 63.48 -64.60 20.98
N SER A 729 63.77 -65.74 20.37
CA SER A 729 64.69 -65.82 19.22
C SER A 729 64.18 -65.02 18.01
N CYS A 730 62.87 -65.08 17.69
CA CYS A 730 62.28 -64.22 16.66
C CYS A 730 62.45 -62.73 16.97
N ARG A 731 62.22 -62.32 18.21
CA ARG A 731 62.36 -60.92 18.63
C ARG A 731 63.81 -60.44 18.54
N ARG A 732 64.75 -61.26 19.01
CA ARG A 732 66.20 -60.99 18.93
C ARG A 732 66.65 -60.82 17.49
N ILE A 733 66.28 -61.73 16.60
CA ILE A 733 66.68 -61.67 15.19
C ILE A 733 66.05 -60.48 14.48
N PHE A 734 64.79 -60.17 14.77
CA PHE A 734 64.13 -58.98 14.26
C PHE A 734 64.80 -57.68 14.72
N GLU A 735 65.19 -57.56 15.99
CA GLU A 735 65.98 -56.43 16.49
C GLU A 735 67.34 -56.32 15.77
N ASN A 736 68.05 -57.45 15.63
CA ASN A 736 69.33 -57.48 14.92
C ASN A 736 69.21 -57.02 13.46
N ILE A 737 68.14 -57.41 12.75
CA ILE A 737 67.88 -56.92 11.39
C ILE A 737 67.83 -55.39 11.35
N PHE A 738 67.11 -54.74 12.27
CA PHE A 738 67.07 -53.28 12.36
C PHE A 738 68.44 -52.68 12.66
N ARG A 739 69.22 -53.27 13.57
CA ARG A 739 70.54 -52.74 13.93
C ARG A 739 71.56 -52.87 12.80
N HIS A 740 71.62 -54.02 12.11
CA HIS A 740 72.55 -54.26 11.00
C HIS A 740 72.23 -53.44 9.75
N ILE A 741 70.97 -53.03 9.55
CA ILE A 741 70.58 -52.11 8.45
C ILE A 741 70.77 -50.63 8.86
N GLY A 742 71.23 -50.36 10.09
CA GLY A 742 71.44 -49.00 10.59
C GLY A 742 70.17 -48.28 11.07
N GLN A 743 69.08 -49.01 11.27
CA GLN A 743 67.77 -48.49 11.70
C GLN A 743 67.46 -48.81 13.18
N GLY A 744 68.49 -49.06 14.01
CA GLY A 744 68.32 -49.39 15.42
C GLY A 744 67.60 -48.33 16.25
N GLN A 745 67.83 -47.04 15.96
CA GLN A 745 67.17 -45.93 16.66
C GLN A 745 65.65 -45.95 16.50
N HIS A 746 65.17 -46.31 15.30
CA HIS A 746 63.74 -46.46 15.05
C HIS A 746 63.16 -47.64 15.82
N PHE A 747 63.88 -48.77 15.89
CA PHE A 747 63.49 -49.90 16.72
C PHE A 747 63.37 -49.51 18.19
N ASP A 748 64.36 -48.79 18.73
CA ASP A 748 64.38 -48.32 20.12
C ASP A 748 63.22 -47.36 20.39
N MET A 749 62.97 -46.40 19.48
CA MET A 749 61.81 -45.50 19.53
C MET A 749 60.48 -46.28 19.58
N MET A 750 60.29 -47.27 18.70
CA MET A 750 59.06 -48.05 18.67
C MET A 750 58.92 -48.98 19.87
N MET A 751 60.04 -49.40 20.49
CA MET A 751 60.05 -50.23 21.70
C MET A 751 59.97 -49.42 23.00
N ASN A 752 60.05 -48.08 22.93
CA ASN A 752 60.15 -47.16 24.06
C ASN A 752 61.32 -47.52 25.01
N ARG A 753 62.52 -47.73 24.45
CA ARG A 753 63.74 -48.10 25.17
C ARG A 753 64.80 -47.00 25.16
#